data_AF-A0A917J2V5-F1
#
_entry.id   AF-A0A917J2V5-F1
#
_cell.length_a   1.000
_cell.length_b   1.000
_cell.length_c   1.000
_cell.angle_alpha   90.00
_cell.angle_beta   90.00
_cell.angle_gamma   90.00
#
_symmetry.space_group_name_H-M   'P 1'
#
loop_
_entity.id
_entity.type
_entity.pdbx_description
1 polymer ?
#
loop_
_entity_poly.entity_id
_entity_poly.type
_entity_poly.pdbx_seq_one_letter_code
_entity_poly.pdbx_strand_id
1 'polypeptide(L)'
;MLGFLSKLLGGNKSEKDVKQIEPVIARVNQFYQQFQSLSNDELRGKTVEFKQRIQAHIASVDADIAGKKQAAETLSEQDIQGRDEIYTEIDKLKKDRDKKIEEALEQILPEAFAVVKETSRRFKENAELVATATDLDRELSVRKDNVTINGDQSSFKNTWNAAGIQVTWNMVHYDVQLIGGTVLHQGKISEMATGEGKTLVSTLPAYLNALAGEGVHIVTVNDYLARRDSEWNGPLFEWLGLRVDCIDKHQPNSAARRNAYMADIVYGTNNEFGFDYLRDNMVHSPEEMVQRKHHFAMVDEVDSVLIDDARTPLIISGPVGHSDNTQQFFELKPRIEKLVEAQRRAVNQFLNEAKKKISEGNDDPKDGGLALFRAYRGLPKNSATIKYLSEPGVRVKLQKAENHYLADQQREMHKADAELFFYIEEKSNSVELTDKGIHLITGAGEDPNFFVVPDIATELAAVDQNASFAADEKLHRKEAILNDYAVKVDRIHTVQQLLKAYTLFDKDVEYVVLDGSVKIVDEQTGRILDGRRYSDGLHQAIEAKENVTIEASTQTYATVTLQNYFRMYHKLAGMTGTAETEAAEFWDIYKLDVVSIPTNITPVRKDEHDLVFKTKREKFGAIIDKVDELRQAGRPVLVGTTSVEVSELLSRMLRQKQIPHNVLNAKQHAREAQVVAEAGLAGNVTIATNMAGRGTDIKLGPGVKEAGGLAILGTERHDSRRVDRQLRGRAGRQGDPGSSQFFVSLEDDLMRMFGSERIAKVMDFAGYKEGEVIQHSMITKSIERAQKKVEENNFGIRKRLLEYDDVMNKQRTVIYTKRNHALFGERLALDLDNAFYDVAEGVISSFRESNDYEGFKLEVIVNFGIETGITQEQFGRQNATDLANTLYNEAINNFKRRREELAGNALPVFQNIRETQGARVENVVVPFTDGRRHMQVLANLDKTLATNGSELAQALERNITLGFIDDAWKEHLRAMDDLKQSVQTAHLEQKDPLVIYKQEAFMLFRQMDSAVNKDIVNFLSHAGIPVEQDAPAPPMPAMQQPPKTDMSRMRANKEDIDAAGSDYAANQNDYFDPSEAPKAEPVKVGPKIGRNDPCPCGSGKKYKQCHGRDL
;
A
#
# COMPACT_ATOMS: atom_id res chain seq x y z
N MET A 1 14.46 -5.60 41.17
CA MET A 1 13.12 -6.10 41.55
C MET A 1 12.43 -6.90 40.44
N LEU A 2 12.48 -6.48 39.16
CA LEU A 2 11.79 -7.17 38.05
C LEU A 2 12.31 -8.60 37.74
N GLY A 3 13.63 -8.86 37.81
CA GLY A 3 14.20 -10.19 37.52
C GLY A 3 13.93 -11.28 38.57
N PHE A 4 13.51 -10.92 39.78
CA PHE A 4 13.16 -11.89 40.82
C PHE A 4 11.70 -12.38 40.66
N LEU A 5 10.79 -11.47 40.25
CA LEU A 5 9.40 -11.79 39.94
C LEU A 5 9.25 -12.60 38.64
N SER A 6 10.07 -12.34 37.60
CA SER A 6 10.03 -13.15 36.37
C SER A 6 10.53 -14.58 36.59
N LYS A 7 11.59 -14.76 37.40
CA LYS A 7 12.09 -16.10 37.78
C LYS A 7 11.09 -16.89 38.63
N LEU A 8 10.32 -16.22 39.51
CA LEU A 8 9.30 -16.88 40.34
C LEU A 8 8.06 -17.34 39.54
N LEU A 9 7.80 -16.74 38.36
CA LEU A 9 6.65 -17.01 37.50
C LEU A 9 6.99 -17.82 36.23
N GLY A 10 8.17 -18.46 36.20
CA GLY A 10 8.60 -19.37 35.14
C GLY A 10 9.27 -18.73 33.92
N GLY A 11 9.81 -17.52 34.04
CA GLY A 11 10.50 -16.79 32.96
C GLY A 11 9.62 -15.74 32.25
N ASN A 12 10.22 -14.96 31.34
CA ASN A 12 9.45 -14.10 30.43
C ASN A 12 8.73 -14.95 29.35
N LYS A 13 7.80 -14.35 28.59
CA LYS A 13 7.01 -15.08 27.58
C LYS A 13 7.91 -15.80 26.57
N SER A 14 8.88 -15.10 26.00
CA SER A 14 9.81 -15.63 25.00
C SER A 14 10.65 -16.80 25.53
N GLU A 15 11.10 -16.75 26.79
CA GLU A 15 11.80 -17.86 27.45
C GLU A 15 10.91 -19.12 27.56
N LYS A 16 9.59 -18.96 27.76
CA LYS A 16 8.65 -20.08 27.78
C LYS A 16 8.44 -20.65 26.38
N ASP A 17 8.32 -19.80 25.36
CA ASP A 17 8.17 -20.22 23.98
C ASP A 17 9.41 -20.97 23.48
N VAL A 18 10.62 -20.47 23.79
CA VAL A 18 11.88 -21.15 23.47
C VAL A 18 11.96 -22.52 24.14
N LYS A 19 11.57 -22.64 25.41
CA LYS A 19 11.54 -23.92 26.13
C LYS A 19 10.60 -24.95 25.52
N GLN A 20 9.50 -24.52 24.91
CA GLN A 20 8.59 -25.43 24.20
C GLN A 20 9.22 -25.99 22.92
N ILE A 21 10.17 -25.26 22.33
CA ILE A 21 10.86 -25.65 21.10
C ILE A 21 12.10 -26.53 21.38
N GLU A 22 12.71 -26.44 22.55
CA GLU A 22 13.91 -27.24 22.92
C GLU A 22 13.80 -28.75 22.63
N PRO A 23 12.67 -29.45 22.92
CA PRO A 23 12.53 -30.87 22.59
C PRO A 23 12.52 -31.14 21.07
N VAL A 24 12.02 -30.19 20.27
CA VAL A 24 12.06 -30.25 18.80
C VAL A 24 13.52 -30.17 18.34
N ILE A 25 14.31 -29.25 18.90
CA ILE A 25 15.73 -29.09 18.55
C ILE A 25 16.55 -30.33 18.91
N ALA A 26 16.26 -30.94 20.06
CA ALA A 26 16.89 -32.21 20.45
C ALA A 26 16.62 -33.31 19.40
N ARG A 27 15.38 -33.42 18.89
CA ARG A 27 15.03 -34.36 17.81
C ARG A 27 15.72 -34.01 16.48
N VAL A 28 15.80 -32.73 16.11
CA VAL A 28 16.56 -32.29 14.91
C VAL A 28 18.00 -32.75 15.02
N ASN A 29 18.65 -32.54 16.16
CA ASN A 29 20.04 -32.91 16.36
C ASN A 29 20.24 -34.45 16.39
N GLN A 30 19.25 -35.21 16.87
CA GLN A 30 19.27 -36.67 16.78
C GLN A 30 19.23 -37.15 15.32
N PHE A 31 18.31 -36.62 14.50
CA PHE A 31 18.25 -36.96 13.07
C PHE A 31 19.50 -36.48 12.31
N TYR A 32 20.02 -35.30 12.65
CA TYR A 32 21.25 -34.78 12.06
C TYR A 32 22.43 -35.74 12.29
N GLN A 33 22.56 -36.32 13.49
CA GLN A 33 23.57 -37.36 13.75
C GLN A 33 23.33 -38.63 12.93
N GLN A 34 22.08 -39.08 12.80
CA GLN A 34 21.74 -40.26 12.00
C GLN A 34 22.05 -40.05 10.50
N PHE A 35 21.75 -38.87 9.98
CA PHE A 35 21.87 -38.56 8.55
C PHE A 35 23.31 -38.36 8.06
N GLN A 36 24.28 -38.21 8.98
CA GLN A 36 25.71 -38.19 8.61
C GLN A 36 26.16 -39.47 7.91
N SER A 37 25.49 -40.60 8.19
CA SER A 37 25.81 -41.90 7.59
C SER A 37 25.21 -42.11 6.19
N LEU A 38 24.26 -41.26 5.76
CA LEU A 38 23.60 -41.39 4.46
C LEU A 38 24.53 -41.01 3.32
N SER A 39 24.40 -41.68 2.19
CA SER A 39 24.98 -41.22 0.92
C SER A 39 24.35 -39.89 0.46
N ASN A 40 24.94 -39.25 -0.56
CA ASN A 40 24.35 -38.04 -1.15
C ASN A 40 22.98 -38.33 -1.76
N ASP A 41 22.82 -39.46 -2.44
CA ASP A 41 21.55 -39.88 -3.04
C ASP A 41 20.48 -40.17 -1.99
N GLU A 42 20.83 -40.85 -0.89
CA GLU A 42 19.87 -41.13 0.20
C GLU A 42 19.43 -39.85 0.92
N LEU A 43 20.36 -38.92 1.19
CA LEU A 43 20.03 -37.64 1.82
C LEU A 43 19.10 -36.81 0.92
N ARG A 44 19.43 -36.73 -0.37
CA ARG A 44 18.60 -36.05 -1.37
C ARG A 44 17.24 -36.73 -1.54
N GLY A 45 17.21 -38.07 -1.48
CA GLY A 45 15.99 -38.88 -1.55
C GLY A 45 14.98 -38.57 -0.43
N LYS A 46 15.42 -38.00 0.70
CA LYS A 46 14.51 -37.55 1.78
C LYS A 46 13.50 -36.51 1.31
N THR A 47 13.84 -35.64 0.36
CA THR A 47 12.88 -34.67 -0.19
C THR A 47 11.71 -35.38 -0.87
N VAL A 48 11.99 -36.44 -1.65
CA VAL A 48 10.96 -37.24 -2.32
C VAL A 48 10.12 -38.00 -1.29
N GLU A 49 10.75 -38.60 -0.29
CA GLU A 49 10.08 -39.27 0.83
C GLU A 49 9.10 -38.32 1.56
N PHE A 50 9.53 -37.11 1.89
CA PHE A 50 8.69 -36.13 2.57
C PHE A 50 7.50 -35.67 1.71
N LYS A 51 7.73 -35.38 0.42
CA LYS A 51 6.65 -35.04 -0.52
C LYS A 51 5.60 -36.15 -0.59
N GLN A 52 6.02 -37.42 -0.64
CA GLN A 52 5.12 -38.57 -0.62
C GLN A 52 4.35 -38.70 0.71
N ARG A 53 5.01 -38.48 1.85
CA ARG A 53 4.34 -38.50 3.18
C ARG A 53 3.27 -37.41 3.29
N ILE A 54 3.55 -36.21 2.81
CA ILE A 54 2.57 -35.11 2.78
C ILE A 54 1.41 -35.47 1.86
N GLN A 55 1.68 -35.91 0.63
CA GLN A 55 0.63 -36.33 -0.32
C GLN A 55 -0.26 -37.44 0.24
N ALA A 56 0.33 -38.46 0.87
CA ALA A 56 -0.44 -39.52 1.51
C ALA A 56 -1.33 -39.00 2.65
N HIS A 57 -0.89 -37.98 3.38
CA HIS A 57 -1.66 -37.36 4.47
C HIS A 57 -2.85 -36.54 3.96
N ILE A 58 -2.73 -35.91 2.79
CA ILE A 58 -3.79 -35.07 2.20
C ILE A 58 -4.66 -35.80 1.16
N ALA A 59 -4.27 -37.00 0.73
CA ALA A 59 -4.92 -37.74 -0.36
C ALA A 59 -6.44 -37.93 -0.18
N SER A 60 -6.92 -38.15 1.05
CA SER A 60 -8.36 -38.27 1.32
C SER A 60 -9.10 -36.97 1.04
N VAL A 61 -8.58 -35.85 1.53
CA VAL A 61 -9.22 -34.53 1.35
C VAL A 61 -9.14 -34.08 -0.10
N ASP A 62 -8.02 -34.36 -0.78
CA ASP A 62 -7.88 -34.10 -2.22
C ASP A 62 -8.87 -34.91 -3.06
N ALA A 63 -9.10 -36.18 -2.71
CA ALA A 63 -10.10 -37.02 -3.36
C ALA A 63 -11.53 -36.50 -3.12
N ASP A 64 -11.84 -36.04 -1.90
CA ASP A 64 -13.14 -35.44 -1.57
C ASP A 64 -13.37 -34.14 -2.37
N ILE A 65 -12.37 -33.26 -2.46
CA ILE A 65 -12.43 -32.03 -3.26
C ILE A 65 -12.65 -32.37 -4.74
N ALA A 66 -11.88 -33.30 -5.30
CA ALA A 66 -11.99 -33.70 -6.70
C ALA A 66 -13.36 -34.32 -7.00
N GLY A 67 -13.84 -35.21 -6.13
CA GLY A 67 -15.15 -35.84 -6.26
C GLY A 67 -16.29 -34.83 -6.19
N LYS A 68 -16.21 -33.85 -5.28
CA LYS A 68 -17.18 -32.75 -5.19
C LYS A 68 -17.13 -31.83 -6.41
N LYS A 69 -15.94 -31.51 -6.93
CA LYS A 69 -15.81 -30.72 -8.16
C LYS A 69 -16.46 -31.43 -9.35
N GLN A 70 -16.20 -32.73 -9.51
CA GLN A 70 -16.85 -33.54 -10.53
C GLN A 70 -18.37 -33.60 -10.34
N ALA A 71 -18.86 -33.73 -9.10
CA ALA A 71 -20.29 -33.69 -8.81
C ALA A 71 -20.93 -32.36 -9.24
N ALA A 72 -20.28 -31.22 -8.96
CA ALA A 72 -20.74 -29.90 -9.40
C ALA A 72 -20.74 -29.74 -10.93
N GLU A 73 -19.83 -30.40 -11.64
CA GLU A 73 -19.78 -30.41 -13.12
C GLU A 73 -20.85 -31.32 -13.74
N THR A 74 -21.28 -32.38 -13.04
CA THR A 74 -22.35 -33.29 -13.52
C THR A 74 -23.76 -32.79 -13.28
N LEU A 75 -23.95 -31.83 -12.36
CA LEU A 75 -25.26 -31.20 -12.15
C LEU A 75 -25.67 -30.40 -13.39
N SER A 76 -26.98 -30.37 -13.65
CA SER A 76 -27.54 -29.54 -14.71
C SER A 76 -27.08 -28.09 -14.54
N GLU A 77 -26.81 -27.39 -15.64
CA GLU A 77 -26.54 -25.94 -15.61
C GLU A 77 -27.68 -25.15 -14.95
N GLN A 78 -28.89 -25.72 -14.91
CA GLN A 78 -30.07 -25.13 -14.30
C GLN A 78 -30.14 -25.35 -12.77
N ASP A 79 -29.35 -26.26 -12.20
CA ASP A 79 -29.31 -26.53 -10.76
C ASP A 79 -28.26 -25.63 -10.07
N ILE A 80 -28.55 -24.33 -10.04
CA ILE A 80 -27.66 -23.30 -9.53
C ILE A 80 -27.40 -23.52 -8.03
N GLN A 81 -28.45 -23.80 -7.25
CA GLN A 81 -28.37 -23.92 -5.80
C GLN A 81 -27.62 -25.19 -5.37
N GLY A 82 -27.86 -26.34 -6.03
CA GLY A 82 -27.10 -27.56 -5.76
C GLY A 82 -25.60 -27.39 -6.04
N ARG A 83 -25.24 -26.64 -7.09
CA ARG A 83 -23.82 -26.34 -7.40
C ARG A 83 -23.18 -25.42 -6.36
N ASP A 84 -23.89 -24.39 -5.89
CA ASP A 84 -23.37 -23.48 -4.86
C ASP A 84 -23.11 -24.19 -3.52
N GLU A 85 -24.02 -25.06 -3.09
CA GLU A 85 -23.84 -25.87 -1.89
C GLU A 85 -22.56 -26.71 -1.98
N ILE A 86 -22.34 -27.37 -3.12
CA ILE A 86 -21.13 -28.15 -3.36
C ILE A 86 -19.88 -27.27 -3.34
N TYR A 87 -19.90 -26.11 -4.00
CA TYR A 87 -18.74 -25.23 -3.99
C TYR A 87 -18.44 -24.66 -2.59
N THR A 88 -19.47 -24.40 -1.78
CA THR A 88 -19.31 -23.99 -0.38
C THR A 88 -18.66 -25.09 0.46
N GLU A 89 -19.01 -26.35 0.21
CA GLU A 89 -18.33 -27.50 0.82
C GLU A 89 -16.88 -27.62 0.36
N ILE A 90 -16.60 -27.41 -0.93
CA ILE A 90 -15.23 -27.38 -1.47
C ILE A 90 -14.38 -26.32 -0.77
N ASP A 91 -14.91 -25.12 -0.51
CA ASP A 91 -14.17 -24.08 0.19
C ASP A 91 -13.85 -24.46 1.65
N LYS A 92 -14.75 -25.18 2.32
CA LYS A 92 -14.47 -25.73 3.66
C LYS A 92 -13.39 -26.81 3.59
N LEU A 93 -13.45 -27.71 2.61
CA LEU A 93 -12.46 -28.76 2.41
C LEU A 93 -11.08 -28.19 2.06
N LYS A 94 -11.00 -27.11 1.27
CA LYS A 94 -9.74 -26.41 0.99
C LYS A 94 -9.08 -25.88 2.27
N LYS A 95 -9.86 -25.35 3.22
CA LYS A 95 -9.34 -24.92 4.53
C LYS A 95 -8.89 -26.10 5.40
N ASP A 96 -9.62 -27.21 5.37
CA ASP A 96 -9.21 -28.43 6.07
C ASP A 96 -7.93 -29.04 5.46
N ARG A 97 -7.80 -29.00 4.14
CA ARG A 97 -6.59 -29.37 3.42
C ARG A 97 -5.38 -28.58 3.89
N ASP A 98 -5.49 -27.25 4.01
CA ASP A 98 -4.39 -26.42 4.54
C ASP A 98 -4.01 -26.84 5.96
N LYS A 99 -4.99 -27.11 6.83
CA LYS A 99 -4.73 -27.61 8.18
C LYS A 99 -4.03 -28.97 8.17
N LYS A 100 -4.42 -29.88 7.28
CA LYS A 100 -3.78 -31.20 7.12
C LYS A 100 -2.34 -31.08 6.62
N ILE A 101 -2.06 -30.10 5.75
CA ILE A 101 -0.68 -29.78 5.34
C ILE A 101 0.14 -29.36 6.57
N GLU A 102 -0.37 -28.45 7.40
CA GLU A 102 0.33 -28.01 8.62
C GLU A 102 0.58 -29.16 9.60
N GLU A 103 -0.39 -30.05 9.80
CA GLU A 103 -0.24 -31.26 10.62
C GLU A 103 0.89 -32.17 10.10
N ALA A 104 0.99 -32.35 8.78
CA ALA A 104 2.04 -33.15 8.16
C ALA A 104 3.42 -32.47 8.24
N LEU A 105 3.49 -31.15 8.02
CA LEU A 105 4.73 -30.36 8.11
C LEU A 105 5.32 -30.39 9.52
N GLU A 106 4.50 -30.23 10.56
CA GLU A 106 4.96 -30.29 11.95
C GLU A 106 5.54 -31.68 12.32
N GLN A 107 4.98 -32.76 11.76
CA GLN A 107 5.48 -34.12 11.97
C GLN A 107 6.86 -34.34 11.35
N ILE A 108 7.09 -33.83 10.12
CA ILE A 108 8.36 -34.00 9.41
C ILE A 108 9.42 -32.95 9.78
N LEU A 109 9.04 -31.86 10.44
CA LEU A 109 9.91 -30.72 10.74
C LEU A 109 11.27 -31.13 11.32
N PRO A 110 11.37 -32.03 12.33
CA PRO A 110 12.66 -32.41 12.88
C PRO A 110 13.59 -33.07 11.86
N GLU A 111 13.05 -33.93 10.99
CA GLU A 111 13.78 -34.62 9.94
C GLU A 111 14.16 -33.64 8.82
N ALA A 112 13.23 -32.79 8.40
CA ALA A 112 13.45 -31.81 7.33
C ALA A 112 14.55 -30.79 7.71
N PHE A 113 14.54 -30.28 8.93
CA PHE A 113 15.59 -29.36 9.41
C PHE A 113 16.95 -30.07 9.52
N ALA A 114 16.97 -31.34 9.91
CA ALA A 114 18.19 -32.14 9.92
C ALA A 114 18.77 -32.34 8.52
N VAL A 115 17.92 -32.55 7.50
CA VAL A 115 18.35 -32.64 6.08
C VAL A 115 19.01 -31.34 5.63
N VAL A 116 18.41 -30.19 5.91
CA VAL A 116 18.98 -28.88 5.54
C VAL A 116 20.31 -28.62 6.27
N LYS A 117 20.36 -28.93 7.57
CA LYS A 117 21.59 -28.78 8.39
C LYS A 117 22.72 -29.69 7.90
N GLU A 118 22.42 -30.95 7.59
CA GLU A 118 23.39 -31.91 7.04
C GLU A 118 23.87 -31.52 5.64
N THR A 119 22.95 -31.07 4.77
CA THR A 119 23.31 -30.56 3.43
C THR A 119 24.23 -29.34 3.53
N SER A 120 23.93 -28.42 4.45
CA SER A 120 24.77 -27.25 4.73
C SER A 120 26.18 -27.64 5.19
N ARG A 121 26.31 -28.67 6.03
CA ARG A 121 27.61 -29.24 6.43
C ARG A 121 28.36 -29.81 5.23
N ARG A 122 27.68 -30.59 4.37
CA ARG A 122 28.31 -31.22 3.20
C ARG A 122 28.88 -30.20 2.23
N PHE A 123 28.14 -29.14 1.91
CA PHE A 123 28.65 -28.04 1.10
C PHE A 123 29.84 -27.31 1.75
N LYS A 124 29.85 -27.17 3.08
CA LYS A 124 30.96 -26.54 3.80
C LYS A 124 32.24 -27.41 3.76
N GLU A 125 32.10 -28.72 3.91
CA GLU A 125 33.23 -29.64 4.08
C GLU A 125 33.79 -30.18 2.75
N ASN A 126 33.00 -30.13 1.67
CA ASN A 126 33.38 -30.67 0.36
C ASN A 126 33.35 -29.58 -0.70
N ALA A 127 34.34 -29.58 -1.61
CA ALA A 127 34.38 -28.65 -2.74
C ALA A 127 33.27 -28.93 -3.78
N GLU A 128 32.88 -30.19 -3.91
CA GLU A 128 31.83 -30.64 -4.82
C GLU A 128 30.99 -31.74 -4.16
N LEU A 129 29.69 -31.73 -4.44
CA LEU A 129 28.75 -32.78 -4.05
C LEU A 129 28.28 -33.53 -5.30
N VAL A 130 28.62 -34.81 -5.38
CA VAL A 130 28.22 -35.69 -6.48
C VAL A 130 27.02 -36.53 -6.07
N ALA A 131 25.98 -36.55 -6.91
CA ALA A 131 24.78 -37.36 -6.74
C ALA A 131 24.27 -37.85 -8.12
N THR A 132 23.25 -38.69 -8.13
CA THR A 132 22.55 -39.08 -9.36
C THR A 132 21.83 -37.87 -9.97
N ALA A 133 22.01 -37.65 -11.27
CA ALA A 133 21.44 -36.52 -11.98
C ALA A 133 19.92 -36.64 -12.11
N THR A 134 19.21 -35.61 -11.66
CA THR A 134 17.76 -35.44 -11.89
C THR A 134 17.51 -34.59 -13.14
N ASP A 135 16.27 -34.57 -13.64
CA ASP A 135 15.89 -33.68 -14.75
C ASP A 135 16.12 -32.21 -14.41
N LEU A 136 15.90 -31.83 -13.15
CA LEU A 136 16.20 -30.48 -12.65
C LEU A 136 17.70 -30.18 -12.74
N ASP A 137 18.58 -31.12 -12.39
CA ASP A 137 20.03 -30.91 -12.50
C ASP A 137 20.45 -30.69 -13.95
N ARG A 138 19.86 -31.46 -14.87
CA ARG A 138 20.13 -31.33 -16.30
C ARG A 138 19.69 -29.95 -16.81
N GLU A 139 18.51 -29.49 -16.41
CA GLU A 139 18.01 -28.13 -16.69
C GLU A 139 18.94 -27.04 -16.12
N LEU A 140 19.38 -27.19 -14.87
CA LEU A 140 20.24 -26.24 -14.17
C LEU A 140 21.65 -26.19 -14.77
N SER A 141 22.20 -27.32 -15.20
CA SER A 141 23.55 -27.39 -15.80
C SER A 141 23.72 -26.57 -17.08
N VAL A 142 22.61 -26.27 -17.77
CA VAL A 142 22.61 -25.39 -18.96
C VAL A 142 22.67 -23.92 -18.57
N ARG A 143 22.17 -23.55 -17.39
CA ARG A 143 22.00 -22.16 -16.96
C ARG A 143 23.00 -21.71 -15.89
N LYS A 144 23.58 -22.66 -15.15
CA LYS A 144 24.38 -22.39 -13.96
C LYS A 144 25.75 -23.07 -14.03
N ASP A 145 26.80 -22.27 -13.88
CA ASP A 145 28.19 -22.72 -13.97
C ASP A 145 28.65 -23.62 -12.81
N ASN A 146 27.89 -23.63 -11.70
CA ASN A 146 28.20 -24.43 -10.51
C ASN A 146 27.60 -25.85 -10.56
N VAL A 147 26.86 -26.21 -11.62
CA VAL A 147 26.28 -27.54 -11.82
C VAL A 147 26.83 -28.15 -13.10
N THR A 148 27.38 -29.35 -13.00
CA THR A 148 27.89 -30.10 -14.16
C THR A 148 27.30 -31.50 -14.21
N ILE A 149 27.09 -32.02 -15.43
CA ILE A 149 26.53 -33.36 -15.66
C ILE A 149 27.61 -34.23 -16.33
N ASN A 150 27.94 -35.35 -15.69
CA ASN A 150 28.88 -36.35 -16.19
C ASN A 150 28.16 -37.70 -16.27
N GLY A 151 27.63 -38.03 -17.46
CA GLY A 151 26.79 -39.21 -17.66
C GLY A 151 25.49 -39.12 -16.86
N ASP A 152 25.34 -40.02 -15.89
CA ASP A 152 24.18 -40.10 -14.99
C ASP A 152 24.42 -39.42 -13.63
N GLN A 153 25.57 -38.77 -13.44
CA GLN A 153 25.89 -38.05 -12.20
C GLN A 153 25.83 -36.54 -12.41
N SER A 154 25.33 -35.83 -11.40
CA SER A 154 25.43 -34.38 -11.26
C SER A 154 26.50 -34.04 -10.21
N SER A 155 27.32 -33.03 -10.48
CA SER A 155 28.27 -32.45 -9.53
C SER A 155 27.93 -30.99 -9.27
N PHE A 156 27.67 -30.66 -8.00
CA PHE A 156 27.38 -29.31 -7.53
C PHE A 156 28.59 -28.76 -6.76
N LYS A 157 29.14 -27.64 -7.23
CA LYS A 157 30.25 -26.95 -6.55
C LYS A 157 29.76 -26.22 -5.31
N ASN A 158 30.61 -26.13 -4.28
CA ASN A 158 30.34 -25.32 -3.10
C ASN A 158 30.64 -23.82 -3.27
N THR A 159 31.12 -23.43 -4.44
CA THR A 159 31.42 -22.05 -4.82
C THR A 159 30.63 -21.67 -6.08
N TRP A 160 29.95 -20.53 -6.05
CA TRP A 160 29.16 -20.00 -7.17
C TRP A 160 29.07 -18.47 -7.11
N ASN A 161 28.54 -17.86 -8.17
CA ASN A 161 28.28 -16.41 -8.19
C ASN A 161 26.89 -16.12 -7.62
N ALA A 162 26.80 -15.17 -6.70
CA ALA A 162 25.55 -14.62 -6.18
C ALA A 162 25.59 -13.08 -6.26
N ALA A 163 24.64 -12.50 -6.98
CA ALA A 163 24.56 -11.08 -7.32
C ALA A 163 25.88 -10.49 -7.86
N GLY A 164 26.59 -11.27 -8.68
CA GLY A 164 27.87 -10.88 -9.29
C GLY A 164 29.11 -11.07 -8.40
N ILE A 165 28.96 -11.57 -7.17
CA ILE A 165 30.06 -11.85 -6.24
C ILE A 165 30.22 -13.37 -6.10
N GLN A 166 31.47 -13.84 -6.21
CA GLN A 166 31.76 -15.25 -5.94
C GLN A 166 31.64 -15.54 -4.45
N VAL A 167 30.73 -16.45 -4.09
CA VAL A 167 30.48 -16.91 -2.73
C VAL A 167 30.90 -18.38 -2.60
N THR A 168 31.51 -18.72 -1.46
CA THR A 168 31.78 -20.12 -1.09
C THR A 168 30.95 -20.45 0.14
N TRP A 169 30.16 -21.52 0.07
CA TRP A 169 29.35 -21.97 1.18
C TRP A 169 30.24 -22.46 2.33
N ASN A 170 30.13 -21.82 3.49
CA ASN A 170 30.95 -22.13 4.66
C ASN A 170 30.16 -22.17 5.97
N MET A 171 28.84 -22.35 5.87
CA MET A 171 27.89 -22.19 6.98
C MET A 171 27.24 -23.52 7.39
N VAL A 172 26.97 -23.68 8.69
CA VAL A 172 26.19 -24.79 9.28
C VAL A 172 25.30 -24.21 10.37
N HIS A 173 24.05 -24.65 10.46
CA HIS A 173 23.10 -24.09 11.42
C HIS A 173 23.48 -24.33 12.89
N TYR A 174 23.43 -23.27 13.69
CA TYR A 174 23.48 -23.31 15.15
C TYR A 174 22.11 -23.68 15.75
N ASP A 175 22.09 -24.14 17.00
CA ASP A 175 20.83 -24.49 17.67
C ASP A 175 19.88 -23.28 17.81
N VAL A 176 20.41 -22.08 18.07
CA VAL A 176 19.59 -20.85 18.09
C VAL A 176 18.93 -20.55 16.75
N GLN A 177 19.58 -20.93 15.64
CA GLN A 177 19.03 -20.77 14.29
C GLN A 177 17.96 -21.82 14.00
N LEU A 178 18.09 -23.04 14.54
CA LEU A 178 17.03 -24.04 14.49
C LEU A 178 15.79 -23.58 15.28
N ILE A 179 15.98 -22.94 16.44
CA ILE A 179 14.87 -22.33 17.21
C ILE A 179 14.19 -21.24 16.37
N GLY A 180 14.97 -20.32 15.80
CA GLY A 180 14.45 -19.27 14.93
C GLY A 180 13.66 -19.82 13.74
N GLY A 181 14.18 -20.87 13.07
CA GLY A 181 13.50 -21.55 11.97
C GLY A 181 12.17 -22.17 12.38
N THR A 182 12.09 -22.77 13.56
CA THR A 182 10.84 -23.34 14.09
C THR A 182 9.82 -22.25 14.41
N VAL A 183 10.26 -21.13 15.00
CA VAL A 183 9.38 -19.96 15.25
C VAL A 183 8.80 -19.43 13.94
N LEU A 184 9.60 -19.33 12.88
CA LEU A 184 9.13 -18.91 11.57
C LEU A 184 8.11 -19.89 10.98
N HIS A 185 8.33 -21.21 11.10
CA HIS A 185 7.36 -22.20 10.64
C HIS A 185 6.02 -22.10 11.39
N GLN A 186 6.03 -21.75 12.68
CA GLN A 186 4.83 -21.54 13.50
C GLN A 186 4.01 -20.29 13.13
N GLY A 187 4.41 -19.52 12.12
CA GLY A 187 3.72 -18.28 11.73
C GLY A 187 3.93 -17.14 12.72
N LYS A 188 5.14 -17.04 13.29
CA LYS A 188 5.52 -16.01 14.27
C LYS A 188 6.70 -15.18 13.76
N ILE A 189 7.00 -14.11 14.49
CA ILE A 189 8.18 -13.29 14.26
C ILE A 189 9.35 -13.82 15.09
N SER A 190 10.43 -14.16 14.40
CA SER A 190 11.71 -14.51 15.02
C SER A 190 12.57 -13.26 15.17
N GLU A 191 12.68 -12.75 16.40
CA GLU A 191 13.59 -11.63 16.70
C GLU A 191 15.00 -12.19 16.98
N MET A 192 15.88 -12.06 15.99
CA MET A 192 17.27 -12.52 16.02
C MET A 192 18.21 -11.35 15.80
N ALA A 193 19.15 -11.16 16.73
CA ALA A 193 20.14 -10.09 16.64
C ALA A 193 20.89 -10.10 15.30
N THR A 194 21.28 -8.91 14.82
CA THR A 194 21.99 -8.78 13.56
C THR A 194 23.32 -9.53 13.60
N GLY A 195 23.59 -10.38 12.61
CA GLY A 195 24.76 -11.26 12.59
C GLY A 195 24.51 -12.68 13.13
N GLU A 196 23.31 -13.01 13.61
CA GLU A 196 22.93 -14.38 13.95
C GLU A 196 22.57 -15.25 12.73
N GLY A 197 22.70 -14.73 11.51
CA GLY A 197 22.50 -15.49 10.27
C GLY A 197 21.04 -15.63 9.81
N LYS A 198 20.25 -14.54 9.85
CA LYS A 198 18.82 -14.52 9.44
C LYS A 198 18.57 -15.12 8.04
N THR A 199 19.37 -14.74 7.05
CA THR A 199 19.30 -15.30 5.68
C THR A 199 19.49 -16.82 5.66
N LEU A 200 20.36 -17.36 6.51
CA LEU A 200 20.58 -18.81 6.65
C LEU A 200 19.43 -19.48 7.43
N VAL A 201 18.91 -18.84 8.47
CA VAL A 201 17.74 -19.34 9.23
C VAL A 201 16.54 -19.53 8.32
N SER A 202 16.34 -18.60 7.38
CA SER A 202 15.25 -18.63 6.40
C SER A 202 15.19 -19.93 5.59
N THR A 203 16.33 -20.63 5.40
CA THR A 203 16.36 -21.84 4.56
C THR A 203 15.63 -23.02 5.18
N LEU A 204 15.53 -23.07 6.51
CA LEU A 204 14.87 -24.15 7.25
C LEU A 204 13.35 -24.17 7.00
N PRO A 205 12.59 -23.09 7.34
CA PRO A 205 11.16 -23.06 7.08
C PRO A 205 10.87 -22.96 5.58
N ALA A 206 11.73 -22.34 4.76
CA ALA A 206 11.52 -22.29 3.31
C ALA A 206 11.55 -23.69 2.70
N TYR A 207 12.56 -24.51 3.03
CA TYR A 207 12.62 -25.90 2.59
C TYR A 207 11.39 -26.68 3.06
N LEU A 208 11.08 -26.64 4.36
CA LEU A 208 9.96 -27.39 4.94
C LEU A 208 8.63 -27.07 4.27
N ASN A 209 8.25 -25.79 4.19
CA ASN A 209 6.96 -25.39 3.64
C ASN A 209 6.88 -25.57 2.12
N ALA A 210 8.00 -25.49 1.40
CA ALA A 210 8.05 -25.76 -0.04
C ALA A 210 7.71 -27.23 -0.39
N LEU A 211 7.89 -28.18 0.54
CA LEU A 211 7.55 -29.59 0.32
C LEU A 211 6.05 -29.83 0.09
N ALA A 212 5.18 -28.90 0.51
CA ALA A 212 3.75 -28.98 0.26
C ALA A 212 3.37 -28.69 -1.20
N GLY A 213 4.25 -28.06 -2.00
CA GLY A 213 3.98 -27.70 -3.40
C GLY A 213 3.09 -26.47 -3.59
N GLU A 214 2.63 -25.85 -2.50
CA GLU A 214 1.77 -24.65 -2.53
C GLU A 214 2.56 -23.34 -2.70
N GLY A 215 3.88 -23.39 -2.51
CA GLY A 215 4.77 -22.25 -2.68
C GLY A 215 5.16 -21.49 -1.44
N VAL A 216 6.37 -20.93 -1.48
CA VAL A 216 6.90 -20.05 -0.44
C VAL A 216 7.32 -18.72 -1.04
N HIS A 217 6.76 -17.62 -0.54
CA HIS A 217 7.18 -16.27 -0.90
C HIS A 217 8.14 -15.73 0.17
N ILE A 218 9.38 -15.43 -0.23
CA ILE A 218 10.37 -14.79 0.64
C ILE A 218 10.48 -13.33 0.24
N VAL A 219 10.03 -12.47 1.14
CA VAL A 219 9.94 -11.03 0.92
C VAL A 219 11.15 -10.34 1.53
N THR A 220 11.81 -9.50 0.74
CA THR A 220 12.94 -8.68 1.18
C THR A 220 12.66 -7.20 0.95
N VAL A 221 13.50 -6.33 1.53
CA VAL A 221 13.32 -4.86 1.46
C VAL A 221 13.74 -4.23 0.13
N ASN A 222 14.53 -4.92 -0.70
CA ASN A 222 14.93 -4.40 -2.02
C ASN A 222 15.30 -5.53 -2.99
N ASP A 223 15.32 -5.17 -4.27
CA ASP A 223 15.55 -6.10 -5.39
C ASP A 223 16.93 -6.77 -5.35
N TYR A 224 17.96 -6.04 -4.92
CA TYR A 224 19.31 -6.55 -4.77
C TYR A 224 19.37 -7.69 -3.74
N LEU A 225 18.76 -7.52 -2.56
CA LEU A 225 18.70 -8.55 -1.53
C LEU A 225 17.87 -9.75 -1.99
N ALA A 226 16.72 -9.53 -2.64
CA ALA A 226 15.92 -10.59 -3.23
C ALA A 226 16.74 -11.45 -4.20
N ARG A 227 17.45 -10.80 -5.14
CA ARG A 227 18.29 -11.48 -6.14
C ARG A 227 19.47 -12.19 -5.47
N ARG A 228 20.22 -11.49 -4.61
CA ARG A 228 21.38 -12.03 -3.90
C ARG A 228 20.99 -13.27 -3.08
N ASP A 229 19.94 -13.19 -2.28
CA ASP A 229 19.57 -14.29 -1.38
C ASP A 229 18.98 -15.47 -2.14
N SER A 230 18.25 -15.22 -3.24
CA SER A 230 17.78 -16.27 -4.16
C SER A 230 18.95 -17.04 -4.79
N GLU A 231 20.02 -16.35 -5.17
CA GLU A 231 21.21 -16.96 -5.80
C GLU A 231 22.17 -17.56 -4.79
N TRP A 232 22.25 -16.96 -3.60
CA TRP A 232 23.10 -17.46 -2.52
C TRP A 232 22.53 -18.74 -1.91
N ASN A 233 21.23 -18.78 -1.58
CA ASN A 233 20.63 -19.98 -0.99
C ASN A 233 20.12 -20.98 -2.06
N GLY A 234 19.91 -20.54 -3.30
CA GLY A 234 19.36 -21.36 -4.39
C GLY A 234 20.02 -22.75 -4.54
N PRO A 235 21.36 -22.85 -4.65
CA PRO A 235 22.03 -24.14 -4.82
C PRO A 235 21.78 -25.16 -3.70
N LEU A 236 21.52 -24.69 -2.47
CA LEU A 236 21.16 -25.58 -1.35
C LEU A 236 19.80 -26.26 -1.62
N PHE A 237 18.80 -25.50 -2.05
CA PHE A 237 17.46 -26.00 -2.35
C PHE A 237 17.43 -26.81 -3.65
N GLU A 238 18.15 -26.36 -4.67
CA GLU A 238 18.23 -27.01 -5.98
C GLU A 238 18.89 -28.38 -5.90
N TRP A 239 19.96 -28.51 -5.10
CA TRP A 239 20.56 -29.81 -4.82
C TRP A 239 19.57 -30.73 -4.11
N LEU A 240 18.73 -30.21 -3.21
CA LEU A 240 17.62 -30.93 -2.59
C LEU A 240 16.42 -31.14 -3.52
N GLY A 241 16.48 -30.71 -4.79
CA GLY A 241 15.43 -30.97 -5.78
C GLY A 241 14.25 -29.98 -5.76
N LEU A 242 14.44 -28.78 -5.20
CA LEU A 242 13.46 -27.69 -5.24
C LEU A 242 13.87 -26.60 -6.23
N ARG A 243 12.90 -26.00 -6.92
CA ARG A 243 13.10 -24.86 -7.81
C ARG A 243 13.05 -23.55 -7.01
N VAL A 244 13.96 -22.65 -7.32
CA VAL A 244 14.05 -21.31 -6.73
C VAL A 244 14.12 -20.27 -7.83
N ASP A 245 13.33 -19.21 -7.73
CA ASP A 245 13.43 -18.07 -8.63
C ASP A 245 13.20 -16.74 -7.88
N CYS A 246 13.52 -15.62 -8.55
CA CYS A 246 13.32 -14.28 -8.04
C CYS A 246 12.52 -13.46 -9.05
N ILE A 247 11.36 -12.96 -8.62
CA ILE A 247 10.43 -12.26 -9.51
C ILE A 247 11.03 -10.95 -10.04
N ASP A 248 11.82 -10.25 -9.23
CA ASP A 248 12.52 -9.01 -9.61
C ASP A 248 13.49 -9.19 -10.80
N LYS A 249 13.82 -10.41 -11.23
CA LYS A 249 14.62 -10.69 -12.45
C LYS A 249 13.81 -10.60 -13.74
N HIS A 250 12.49 -10.65 -13.63
CA HIS A 250 11.59 -10.85 -14.76
C HIS A 250 10.67 -9.65 -14.94
N GLN A 251 10.37 -9.32 -16.19
CA GLN A 251 9.44 -8.24 -16.52
C GLN A 251 8.04 -8.55 -15.96
N PRO A 252 7.36 -7.58 -15.32
CA PRO A 252 5.94 -7.64 -14.95
C PRO A 252 5.04 -8.24 -16.05
N ASN A 253 4.04 -9.05 -15.66
CA ASN A 253 3.04 -9.68 -16.55
C ASN A 253 3.63 -10.52 -17.71
N SER A 254 4.88 -10.98 -17.61
CA SER A 254 5.51 -11.84 -18.62
C SER A 254 5.33 -13.33 -18.31
N ALA A 255 5.49 -14.19 -19.32
CA ALA A 255 5.53 -15.63 -19.13
C ALA A 255 6.68 -16.06 -18.19
N ALA A 256 7.81 -15.37 -18.22
CA ALA A 256 8.92 -15.61 -17.31
C ALA A 256 8.53 -15.29 -15.85
N ARG A 257 7.79 -14.20 -15.63
CA ARG A 257 7.24 -13.84 -14.30
C ARG A 257 6.32 -14.92 -13.75
N ARG A 258 5.43 -15.46 -14.58
CA ARG A 258 4.56 -16.60 -14.20
C ARG A 258 5.39 -17.84 -13.86
N ASN A 259 6.37 -18.18 -14.69
CA ASN A 259 7.24 -19.33 -14.43
C ASN A 259 8.01 -19.18 -13.12
N ALA A 260 8.42 -17.96 -12.76
CA ALA A 260 9.04 -17.69 -11.46
C ALA A 260 8.10 -17.99 -10.29
N TYR A 261 6.81 -17.61 -10.38
CA TYR A 261 5.81 -17.95 -9.36
C TYR A 261 5.51 -19.45 -9.26
N MET A 262 5.78 -20.23 -10.32
CA MET A 262 5.63 -21.70 -10.33
C MET A 262 6.81 -22.43 -9.68
N ALA A 263 7.89 -21.73 -9.30
CA ALA A 263 8.98 -22.32 -8.52
C ALA A 263 8.49 -22.73 -7.12
N ASP A 264 9.17 -23.66 -6.45
CA ASP A 264 8.79 -24.06 -5.08
C ASP A 264 9.02 -22.90 -4.08
N ILE A 265 10.08 -22.12 -4.29
CA ILE A 265 10.45 -20.94 -3.49
C ILE A 265 10.64 -19.73 -4.39
N VAL A 266 10.01 -18.61 -4.03
CA VAL A 266 9.96 -17.38 -4.83
C VAL A 266 10.46 -16.22 -3.97
N TYR A 267 11.57 -15.60 -4.38
CA TYR A 267 12.08 -14.38 -3.77
C TYR A 267 11.51 -13.14 -4.45
N GLY A 268 11.25 -12.09 -3.69
CA GLY A 268 10.84 -10.81 -4.25
C GLY A 268 10.79 -9.67 -3.24
N THR A 269 10.48 -8.48 -3.72
CA THR A 269 10.14 -7.32 -2.87
C THR A 269 8.66 -7.25 -2.54
N ASN A 270 8.31 -6.64 -1.41
CA ASN A 270 6.92 -6.38 -1.00
C ASN A 270 6.13 -5.65 -2.09
N ASN A 271 6.74 -4.63 -2.70
CA ASN A 271 6.14 -3.84 -3.78
C ASN A 271 5.80 -4.73 -4.98
N GLU A 272 6.75 -5.54 -5.45
CA GLU A 272 6.54 -6.43 -6.60
C GLU A 272 5.43 -7.46 -6.37
N PHE A 273 5.42 -8.11 -5.20
CA PHE A 273 4.36 -9.05 -4.82
C PHE A 273 2.97 -8.37 -4.76
N GLY A 274 2.89 -7.17 -4.20
CA GLY A 274 1.63 -6.44 -4.12
C GLY A 274 1.14 -5.90 -5.47
N PHE A 275 2.04 -5.40 -6.32
CA PHE A 275 1.66 -4.95 -7.67
C PHE A 275 1.29 -6.09 -8.61
N ASP A 276 1.94 -7.24 -8.52
CA ASP A 276 1.51 -8.44 -9.25
C ASP A 276 0.09 -8.85 -8.81
N TYR A 277 -0.23 -8.77 -7.52
CA TYR A 277 -1.60 -9.02 -7.04
C TYR A 277 -2.61 -8.00 -7.59
N LEU A 278 -2.29 -6.70 -7.57
CA LEU A 278 -3.17 -5.69 -8.16
C LEU A 278 -3.37 -5.92 -9.66
N ARG A 279 -2.30 -6.26 -10.39
CA ARG A 279 -2.36 -6.56 -11.84
C ARG A 279 -3.19 -7.81 -12.14
N ASP A 280 -3.01 -8.88 -11.37
CA ASP A 280 -3.79 -10.11 -11.51
C ASP A 280 -5.29 -9.88 -11.30
N ASN A 281 -5.69 -8.88 -10.49
CA ASN A 281 -7.10 -8.51 -10.31
C ASN A 281 -7.63 -7.53 -11.35
N MET A 282 -6.87 -7.25 -12.42
CA MET A 282 -7.30 -6.43 -13.57
C MET A 282 -7.21 -7.18 -14.90
N VAL A 283 -6.75 -8.44 -14.92
CA VAL A 283 -6.58 -9.20 -16.17
C VAL A 283 -7.92 -9.67 -16.73
N HIS A 284 -8.04 -9.76 -18.05
CA HIS A 284 -9.28 -10.19 -18.71
C HIS A 284 -9.33 -11.70 -18.98
N SER A 285 -8.22 -12.40 -18.83
CA SER A 285 -8.15 -13.86 -18.98
C SER A 285 -7.34 -14.53 -17.85
N PRO A 286 -7.73 -15.74 -17.40
CA PRO A 286 -6.96 -16.50 -16.41
C PRO A 286 -5.50 -16.74 -16.80
N GLU A 287 -5.23 -16.92 -18.09
CA GLU A 287 -3.91 -17.16 -18.66
C GLU A 287 -3.02 -15.93 -18.65
N GLU A 288 -3.46 -14.79 -18.11
CA GLU A 288 -2.65 -13.61 -17.88
C GLU A 288 -2.17 -13.50 -16.44
N MET A 289 -2.85 -14.14 -15.48
CA MET A 289 -2.45 -14.12 -14.07
C MET A 289 -1.04 -14.68 -13.88
N VAL A 290 -0.25 -14.07 -13.00
CA VAL A 290 1.11 -14.52 -12.69
C VAL A 290 1.21 -15.21 -11.34
N GLN A 291 0.41 -14.81 -10.35
CA GLN A 291 0.45 -15.38 -9.02
C GLN A 291 -0.41 -16.65 -8.91
N ARG A 292 -0.09 -17.44 -7.88
CA ARG A 292 -0.92 -18.53 -7.37
C ARG A 292 -1.47 -18.15 -5.99
N LYS A 293 -2.18 -19.09 -5.35
CA LYS A 293 -2.68 -18.96 -3.96
C LYS A 293 -1.59 -18.40 -3.03
N HIS A 294 -1.94 -17.39 -2.23
CA HIS A 294 -1.09 -16.87 -1.16
C HIS A 294 -1.02 -17.86 0.00
N HIS A 295 -0.08 -18.82 -0.06
CA HIS A 295 0.03 -19.88 0.94
C HIS A 295 0.94 -19.50 2.11
N PHE A 296 2.25 -19.44 1.91
CA PHE A 296 3.21 -19.06 2.95
C PHE A 296 4.07 -17.87 2.53
N ALA A 297 4.05 -16.79 3.32
CA ALA A 297 4.96 -15.65 3.18
C ALA A 297 5.89 -15.55 4.39
N MET A 298 7.16 -15.33 4.11
CA MET A 298 8.18 -15.05 5.11
C MET A 298 8.83 -13.71 4.79
N VAL A 299 8.66 -12.75 5.70
CA VAL A 299 9.13 -11.38 5.52
C VAL A 299 10.47 -11.18 6.25
N ASP A 300 11.55 -11.01 5.50
CA ASP A 300 12.81 -10.54 6.06
C ASP A 300 12.71 -9.05 6.40
N GLU A 301 13.34 -8.67 7.51
CA GLU A 301 13.28 -7.31 8.04
C GLU A 301 11.82 -6.83 8.22
N VAL A 302 11.01 -7.70 8.85
CA VAL A 302 9.55 -7.55 8.99
C VAL A 302 9.11 -6.21 9.60
N ASP A 303 9.94 -5.65 10.47
CA ASP A 303 9.69 -4.35 11.08
C ASP A 303 9.79 -3.19 10.10
N SER A 304 10.54 -3.32 9.01
CA SER A 304 10.49 -2.28 7.98
C SER A 304 9.41 -2.54 6.96
N VAL A 305 9.22 -3.77 6.52
CA VAL A 305 8.19 -4.06 5.52
C VAL A 305 6.77 -3.84 6.08
N LEU A 306 6.49 -4.34 7.29
CA LEU A 306 5.13 -4.33 7.85
C LEU A 306 4.82 -3.12 8.75
N ILE A 307 5.81 -2.28 9.08
CA ILE A 307 5.64 -1.06 9.89
C ILE A 307 6.11 0.18 9.13
N ASP A 308 7.36 0.22 8.66
CA ASP A 308 7.92 1.41 7.98
C ASP A 308 7.30 1.65 6.60
N ASP A 309 7.24 0.62 5.75
CA ASP A 309 6.72 0.71 4.38
C ASP A 309 5.19 0.67 4.36
N ALA A 310 4.58 0.09 5.39
CA ALA A 310 3.14 -0.01 5.57
C ALA A 310 2.44 1.34 5.82
N ARG A 311 3.17 2.46 5.73
CA ARG A 311 2.62 3.81 5.77
C ARG A 311 2.01 4.25 4.42
N THR A 312 2.35 3.58 3.32
CA THR A 312 1.91 3.97 1.98
C THR A 312 1.20 2.82 1.29
N PRO A 313 -0.01 3.04 0.74
CA PRO A 313 -0.69 2.02 -0.06
C PRO A 313 -0.01 1.85 -1.43
N LEU A 314 -0.12 0.65 -1.98
CA LEU A 314 0.26 0.35 -3.36
C LEU A 314 -0.89 0.78 -4.27
N ILE A 315 -0.59 1.60 -5.28
CA ILE A 315 -1.59 2.20 -6.16
C ILE A 315 -1.18 1.98 -7.62
N ILE A 316 -2.13 1.51 -8.43
CA ILE A 316 -2.04 1.54 -9.89
C ILE A 316 -3.04 2.58 -10.39
N SER A 317 -2.55 3.54 -11.16
CA SER A 317 -3.35 4.60 -11.76
C SER A 317 -3.28 4.54 -13.28
N GLY A 318 -4.30 5.06 -13.95
CA GLY A 318 -4.33 5.18 -15.41
C GLY A 318 -5.06 6.46 -15.85
N PRO A 319 -5.02 6.80 -17.14
CA PRO A 319 -5.69 7.99 -17.65
C PRO A 319 -7.20 7.91 -17.45
N VAL A 320 -7.84 9.06 -17.23
CA VAL A 320 -9.30 9.18 -17.20
C VAL A 320 -9.85 9.02 -18.63
N GLY A 321 -10.92 8.23 -18.78
CA GLY A 321 -11.51 7.91 -20.10
C GLY A 321 -12.38 9.01 -20.71
N HIS A 322 -12.69 10.06 -19.95
CA HIS A 322 -13.49 11.21 -20.39
C HIS A 322 -12.59 12.35 -20.86
N SER A 323 -13.08 13.22 -21.75
CA SER A 323 -12.35 14.40 -22.21
C SER A 323 -11.97 15.27 -21.02
N ASP A 324 -10.68 15.27 -20.66
CA ASP A 324 -10.18 16.18 -19.65
C ASP A 324 -10.54 17.61 -20.06
N ASN A 325 -11.22 18.35 -19.16
CA ASN A 325 -11.52 19.78 -19.27
C ASN A 325 -10.23 20.66 -19.34
N THR A 326 -9.09 20.09 -19.73
CA THR A 326 -7.78 20.73 -20.03
C THR A 326 -7.90 22.04 -20.80
N GLN A 327 -8.84 22.13 -21.74
CA GLN A 327 -9.09 23.36 -22.49
C GLN A 327 -9.56 24.51 -21.60
N GLN A 328 -10.34 24.24 -20.55
CA GLN A 328 -10.84 25.25 -19.61
C GLN A 328 -9.70 25.95 -18.84
N PHE A 329 -8.62 25.24 -18.49
CA PHE A 329 -7.46 25.84 -17.81
C PHE A 329 -6.82 26.96 -18.66
N PHE A 330 -6.64 26.71 -19.96
CA PHE A 330 -6.08 27.72 -20.88
C PHE A 330 -7.07 28.86 -21.15
N GLU A 331 -8.37 28.58 -21.21
CA GLU A 331 -9.41 29.60 -21.41
C GLU A 331 -9.55 30.57 -20.21
N LEU A 332 -9.42 30.06 -18.99
CA LEU A 332 -9.60 30.85 -17.77
C LEU A 332 -8.31 31.53 -17.30
N LYS A 333 -7.14 31.00 -17.66
CA LYS A 333 -5.82 31.54 -17.29
C LYS A 333 -5.70 33.07 -17.46
N PRO A 334 -6.05 33.69 -18.60
CA PRO A 334 -5.93 35.14 -18.76
C PRO A 334 -6.79 35.96 -17.79
N ARG A 335 -7.94 35.41 -17.38
CA ARG A 335 -8.82 36.05 -16.38
C ARG A 335 -8.18 36.03 -15.00
N ILE A 336 -7.52 34.91 -14.65
CA ILE A 336 -6.82 34.76 -13.37
C ILE A 336 -5.56 35.61 -13.31
N GLU A 337 -4.78 35.72 -14.40
CA GLU A 337 -3.64 36.63 -14.46
C GLU A 337 -4.05 38.08 -14.18
N LYS A 338 -5.13 38.55 -14.84
CA LYS A 338 -5.71 39.89 -14.60
C LYS A 338 -6.15 40.09 -13.15
N LEU A 339 -6.76 39.06 -12.55
CA LEU A 339 -7.23 39.09 -11.16
C LEU A 339 -6.06 39.17 -10.18
N VAL A 340 -5.03 38.35 -10.36
CA VAL A 340 -3.82 38.33 -9.52
C VAL A 340 -3.05 39.64 -9.64
N GLU A 341 -2.97 40.24 -10.83
CA GLU A 341 -2.39 41.57 -11.01
C GLU A 341 -3.16 42.66 -10.25
N ALA A 342 -4.50 42.64 -10.33
CA ALA A 342 -5.34 43.60 -9.61
C ALA A 342 -5.16 43.47 -8.09
N GLN A 343 -5.09 42.24 -7.59
CA GLN A 343 -4.79 41.94 -6.19
C GLN A 343 -3.40 42.46 -5.78
N ARG A 344 -2.36 42.20 -6.58
CA ARG A 344 -1.00 42.70 -6.30
C ARG A 344 -0.97 44.22 -6.17
N ARG A 345 -1.71 44.95 -7.03
CA ARG A 345 -1.83 46.41 -6.94
C ARG A 345 -2.52 46.85 -5.65
N ALA A 346 -3.64 46.20 -5.29
CA ALA A 346 -4.37 46.50 -4.06
C ALA A 346 -3.51 46.24 -2.80
N VAL A 347 -2.82 45.10 -2.73
CA VAL A 347 -1.93 44.75 -1.61
C VAL A 347 -0.79 45.76 -1.46
N ASN A 348 -0.15 46.18 -2.56
CA ASN A 348 0.90 47.20 -2.50
C ASN A 348 0.36 48.56 -2.01
N GLN A 349 -0.87 48.92 -2.40
CA GLN A 349 -1.53 50.13 -1.92
C GLN A 349 -1.80 50.06 -0.40
N PHE A 350 -2.35 48.95 0.09
CA PHE A 350 -2.59 48.75 1.52
C PHE A 350 -1.29 48.70 2.33
N LEU A 351 -0.23 48.10 1.80
CA LEU A 351 1.07 48.08 2.45
C LEU A 351 1.65 49.50 2.59
N ASN A 352 1.53 50.33 1.55
CA ASN A 352 1.97 51.72 1.58
C ASN A 352 1.13 52.57 2.55
N GLU A 353 -0.18 52.36 2.58
CA GLU A 353 -1.09 53.00 3.53
C GLU A 353 -0.76 52.60 4.98
N ALA A 354 -0.51 51.32 5.23
CA ALA A 354 -0.09 50.80 6.52
C ALA A 354 1.23 51.43 6.98
N LYS A 355 2.25 51.47 6.10
CA LYS A 355 3.53 52.12 6.40
C LYS A 355 3.36 53.58 6.78
N LYS A 356 2.55 54.32 6.01
CA LYS A 356 2.26 55.74 6.27
C LYS A 356 1.58 55.91 7.64
N LYS A 357 0.42 55.27 7.86
CA LYS A 357 -0.37 55.44 9.09
C LYS A 357 0.39 54.98 10.34
N ILE A 358 1.10 53.85 10.25
CA ILE A 358 1.89 53.32 11.37
C ILE A 358 3.08 54.23 11.69
N SER A 359 3.71 54.84 10.68
CA SER A 359 4.78 55.84 10.89
C SER A 359 4.26 57.14 11.52
N GLU A 360 3.00 57.50 11.26
CA GLU A 360 2.30 58.64 11.85
C GLU A 360 1.76 58.35 13.27
N GLY A 361 2.06 57.17 13.83
CA GLY A 361 1.65 56.76 15.17
C GLY A 361 0.24 56.15 15.26
N ASN A 362 -0.42 55.91 14.14
CA ASN A 362 -1.73 55.28 14.07
C ASN A 362 -1.59 53.78 13.73
N ASP A 363 -1.53 52.96 14.77
CA ASP A 363 -1.52 51.49 14.68
C ASP A 363 -2.84 50.84 15.10
N ASP A 364 -3.95 51.59 15.03
CA ASP A 364 -5.27 51.11 15.40
C ASP A 364 -5.67 49.87 14.57
N PRO A 365 -6.14 48.78 15.20
CA PRO A 365 -6.62 47.56 14.53
C PRO A 365 -7.63 47.80 13.39
N LYS A 366 -8.41 48.88 13.44
CA LYS A 366 -9.44 49.23 12.46
C LYS A 366 -8.96 50.18 11.36
N ASP A 367 -7.74 50.68 11.45
CA ASP A 367 -7.21 51.67 10.51
C ASP A 367 -5.79 51.30 10.00
N GLY A 368 -4.72 51.82 10.59
CA GLY A 368 -3.34 51.47 10.18
C GLY A 368 -3.02 49.98 10.32
N GLY A 369 -3.59 49.32 11.35
CA GLY A 369 -3.54 47.87 11.53
C GLY A 369 -4.39 47.11 10.50
N LEU A 370 -5.56 47.62 10.11
CA LEU A 370 -6.41 47.02 9.08
C LEU A 370 -5.74 47.03 7.71
N ALA A 371 -5.09 48.14 7.34
CA ALA A 371 -4.32 48.22 6.09
C ALA A 371 -3.17 47.19 6.07
N LEU A 372 -2.49 47.00 7.20
CA LEU A 372 -1.44 45.97 7.32
C LEU A 372 -2.03 44.56 7.23
N PHE A 373 -3.17 44.33 7.88
CA PHE A 373 -3.88 43.05 7.85
C PHE A 373 -4.39 42.69 6.45
N ARG A 374 -4.96 43.65 5.70
CA ARG A 374 -5.37 43.47 4.29
C ARG A 374 -4.19 43.14 3.38
N ALA A 375 -3.06 43.81 3.56
CA ALA A 375 -1.85 43.52 2.78
C ALA A 375 -1.35 42.09 3.03
N TYR A 376 -1.38 41.63 4.29
CA TYR A 376 -1.01 40.26 4.67
C TYR A 376 -2.03 39.22 4.19
N ARG A 377 -3.33 39.42 4.47
CA ARG A 377 -4.41 38.49 4.09
C ARG A 377 -4.61 38.38 2.58
N GLY A 378 -4.28 39.44 1.82
CA GLY A 378 -4.40 39.44 0.37
C GLY A 378 -3.29 38.66 -0.33
N LEU A 379 -2.01 38.87 0.04
CA LEU A 379 -0.84 38.15 -0.49
C LEU A 379 0.24 38.06 0.61
N PRO A 380 0.19 37.03 1.48
CA PRO A 380 1.06 36.95 2.66
C PRO A 380 2.52 36.68 2.28
N LYS A 381 2.74 35.90 1.21
CA LYS A 381 4.06 35.63 0.62
C LYS A 381 4.69 36.82 -0.15
N ASN A 382 4.05 37.99 -0.17
CA ASN A 382 4.61 39.17 -0.85
C ASN A 382 5.90 39.63 -0.15
N SER A 383 7.01 39.68 -0.89
CA SER A 383 8.34 40.01 -0.36
C SER A 383 8.42 41.39 0.33
N ALA A 384 7.68 42.39 -0.15
CA ALA A 384 7.64 43.71 0.48
C ALA A 384 6.88 43.70 1.81
N THR A 385 5.82 42.88 1.91
CA THR A 385 5.06 42.67 3.14
C THR A 385 5.89 41.91 4.17
N ILE A 386 6.52 40.79 3.77
CA ILE A 386 7.42 40.00 4.64
C ILE A 386 8.55 40.86 5.21
N LYS A 387 9.20 41.66 4.35
CA LYS A 387 10.27 42.56 4.77
C LYS A 387 9.79 43.56 5.82
N TYR A 388 8.61 44.13 5.64
CA TYR A 388 8.04 45.07 6.61
C TYR A 388 7.64 44.39 7.92
N LEU A 389 7.07 43.18 7.87
CA LEU A 389 6.74 42.38 9.05
C LEU A 389 7.96 41.97 9.87
N SER A 390 9.13 41.89 9.24
CA SER A 390 10.42 41.58 9.89
C SER A 390 10.99 42.78 10.68
N GLU A 391 10.43 43.98 10.52
CA GLU A 391 10.84 45.16 11.30
C GLU A 391 10.34 45.07 12.75
N PRO A 392 11.10 45.61 13.73
CA PRO A 392 10.75 45.52 15.14
C PRO A 392 9.34 46.06 15.45
N GLY A 393 8.51 45.23 16.08
CA GLY A 393 7.17 45.61 16.55
C GLY A 393 6.06 45.59 15.50
N VAL A 394 6.35 45.45 14.20
CA VAL A 394 5.33 45.43 13.14
C VAL A 394 4.49 44.16 13.18
N ARG A 395 5.10 43.00 13.43
CA ARG A 395 4.39 41.72 13.59
C ARG A 395 3.37 41.72 14.73
N VAL A 396 3.68 42.42 15.83
CA VAL A 396 2.77 42.59 16.98
C VAL A 396 1.55 43.44 16.58
N LYS A 397 1.73 44.45 15.73
CA LYS A 397 0.64 45.30 15.22
C LYS A 397 -0.28 44.51 14.29
N LEU A 398 0.27 43.68 13.41
CA LEU A 398 -0.50 42.73 12.58
C LEU A 398 -1.35 41.80 13.46
N GLN A 399 -0.74 41.17 14.47
CA GLN A 399 -1.43 40.23 15.36
C GLN A 399 -2.58 40.90 16.14
N LYS A 400 -2.41 42.17 16.55
CA LYS A 400 -3.51 42.94 17.18
C LYS A 400 -4.67 43.18 16.22
N ALA A 401 -4.38 43.50 14.96
CA ALA A 401 -5.41 43.68 13.93
C ALA A 401 -6.12 42.35 13.62
N GLU A 402 -5.36 41.29 13.39
CA GLU A 402 -5.89 39.94 13.14
C GLU A 402 -6.80 39.46 14.29
N ASN A 403 -6.36 39.59 15.55
CA ASN A 403 -7.18 39.23 16.72
C ASN A 403 -8.48 40.02 16.81
N HIS A 404 -8.51 41.27 16.33
CA HIS A 404 -9.73 42.07 16.30
C HIS A 404 -10.77 41.51 15.33
N TYR A 405 -10.35 41.12 14.12
CA TYR A 405 -11.25 40.58 13.10
C TYR A 405 -11.61 39.12 13.32
N LEU A 406 -10.77 38.34 14.01
CA LEU A 406 -11.07 36.97 14.43
C LEU A 406 -11.95 36.90 15.69
N ALA A 407 -12.11 37.99 16.44
CA ALA A 407 -12.98 38.05 17.61
C ALA A 407 -14.46 37.80 17.23
N ASP A 408 -15.27 37.42 18.23
CA ASP A 408 -16.72 37.21 18.09
C ASP A 408 -17.12 36.35 16.88
N GLN A 409 -16.42 35.22 16.70
CA GLN A 409 -16.64 34.28 15.59
C GLN A 409 -16.53 34.95 14.20
N GLN A 410 -15.51 35.79 13.99
CA GLN A 410 -15.23 36.41 12.69
C GLN A 410 -16.32 37.35 12.15
N ARG A 411 -17.20 37.86 13.02
CA ARG A 411 -18.34 38.71 12.63
C ARG A 411 -17.94 39.91 11.76
N GLU A 412 -16.77 40.48 12.00
CA GLU A 412 -16.27 41.68 11.32
C GLU A 412 -15.37 41.38 10.11
N MET A 413 -15.10 40.10 9.81
CA MET A 413 -14.14 39.68 8.77
C MET A 413 -14.52 40.16 7.37
N HIS A 414 -15.81 40.19 7.05
CA HIS A 414 -16.32 40.73 5.79
C HIS A 414 -15.82 42.17 5.49
N LYS A 415 -15.53 42.97 6.53
CA LYS A 415 -14.98 44.33 6.36
C LYS A 415 -13.51 44.33 5.96
N ALA A 416 -12.73 43.35 6.44
CA ALA A 416 -11.35 43.19 6.01
C ALA A 416 -11.29 42.75 4.55
N ASP A 417 -12.16 41.79 4.16
CA ASP A 417 -12.13 41.13 2.86
C ASP A 417 -12.79 41.94 1.73
N ALA A 418 -13.76 42.82 2.03
CA ALA A 418 -14.53 43.57 1.04
C ALA A 418 -13.70 44.34 -0.01
N GLU A 419 -12.49 44.77 0.36
CA GLU A 419 -11.62 45.54 -0.55
C GLU A 419 -10.63 44.70 -1.35
N LEU A 420 -10.48 43.42 -1.00
CA LEU A 420 -9.65 42.46 -1.70
C LEU A 420 -10.44 41.82 -2.85
N PHE A 421 -9.74 41.32 -3.86
CA PHE A 421 -10.34 40.55 -4.96
C PHE A 421 -10.39 39.05 -4.65
N PHE A 422 -9.48 38.57 -3.82
CA PHE A 422 -9.50 37.26 -3.17
C PHE A 422 -8.71 37.36 -1.85
N TYR A 423 -8.85 36.39 -0.96
CA TYR A 423 -8.03 36.30 0.24
C TYR A 423 -7.41 34.92 0.39
N ILE A 424 -6.30 34.86 1.12
CA ILE A 424 -5.53 33.64 1.35
C ILE A 424 -5.56 33.33 2.84
N GLU A 425 -5.89 32.09 3.16
CA GLU A 425 -5.80 31.56 4.52
C GLU A 425 -4.61 30.60 4.62
N GLU A 426 -3.45 31.09 5.08
CA GLU A 426 -2.23 30.28 5.20
C GLU A 426 -2.41 29.07 6.14
N LYS A 427 -3.31 29.18 7.11
CA LYS A 427 -3.64 28.09 8.03
C LYS A 427 -4.49 26.98 7.42
N SER A 428 -5.00 27.13 6.21
CA SER A 428 -5.78 26.10 5.52
C SER A 428 -5.30 25.91 4.08
N ASN A 429 -4.28 26.66 3.65
CA ASN A 429 -3.79 26.75 2.27
C ASN A 429 -4.94 26.93 1.25
N SER A 430 -5.97 27.69 1.63
CA SER A 430 -7.10 27.99 0.76
C SER A 430 -7.03 29.40 0.18
N VAL A 431 -7.63 29.56 -0.99
CA VAL A 431 -7.76 30.84 -1.68
C VAL A 431 -9.22 31.02 -2.04
N GLU A 432 -9.84 32.07 -1.52
CA GLU A 432 -11.27 32.34 -1.68
C GLU A 432 -11.51 33.63 -2.47
N LEU A 433 -12.43 33.56 -3.43
CA LEU A 433 -12.85 34.70 -4.23
C LEU A 433 -13.80 35.61 -3.45
N THR A 434 -13.63 36.93 -3.60
CA THR A 434 -14.62 37.89 -3.12
C THR A 434 -15.57 38.30 -4.24
N ASP A 435 -16.70 38.91 -3.91
CA ASP A 435 -17.63 39.50 -4.89
C ASP A 435 -16.92 40.45 -5.86
N LYS A 436 -15.97 41.23 -5.33
CA LYS A 436 -15.14 42.17 -6.10
C LYS A 436 -14.25 41.43 -7.11
N GLY A 437 -13.73 40.26 -6.73
CA GLY A 437 -13.01 39.36 -7.61
C GLY A 437 -13.88 38.78 -8.71
N ILE A 438 -15.04 38.23 -8.34
CA ILE A 438 -16.04 37.67 -9.28
C ILE A 438 -16.41 38.70 -10.35
N HIS A 439 -16.78 39.91 -9.94
CA HIS A 439 -17.13 40.99 -10.86
C HIS A 439 -15.99 41.39 -11.82
N LEU A 440 -14.72 41.24 -11.43
CA LEU A 440 -13.58 41.60 -12.28
C LEU A 440 -13.34 40.57 -13.39
N ILE A 441 -13.60 39.30 -13.11
CA ILE A 441 -13.36 38.15 -14.02
C ILE A 441 -14.58 37.78 -14.85
N THR A 442 -15.78 38.23 -14.48
CA THR A 442 -16.99 38.18 -15.32
C THR A 442 -16.88 39.23 -16.44
N GLY A 443 -16.95 38.78 -17.69
CA GLY A 443 -16.82 39.62 -18.88
C GLY A 443 -18.01 40.54 -19.12
N ALA A 444 -17.80 41.63 -19.87
CA ALA A 444 -18.88 42.53 -20.25
C ALA A 444 -19.85 41.84 -21.21
N GLY A 445 -21.12 41.68 -20.79
CA GLY A 445 -22.15 40.94 -21.54
C GLY A 445 -22.28 39.47 -21.16
N GLU A 446 -21.49 38.96 -20.21
CA GLU A 446 -21.67 37.63 -19.62
C GLU A 446 -22.73 37.65 -18.51
N ASP A 447 -23.25 36.48 -18.16
CA ASP A 447 -24.17 36.29 -17.06
C ASP A 447 -23.53 36.78 -15.72
N PRO A 448 -24.17 37.66 -14.95
CA PRO A 448 -23.70 38.02 -13.62
C PRO A 448 -23.49 36.81 -12.69
N ASN A 449 -24.22 35.72 -12.91
CA ASN A 449 -24.11 34.46 -12.16
C ASN A 449 -23.14 33.45 -12.80
N PHE A 450 -22.29 33.88 -13.75
CA PHE A 450 -21.37 32.98 -14.46
C PHE A 450 -20.41 32.24 -13.50
N PHE A 451 -19.96 32.85 -12.41
CA PHE A 451 -19.15 32.18 -11.38
C PHE A 451 -19.91 31.94 -10.07
N VAL A 452 -21.24 32.01 -10.10
CA VAL A 452 -22.10 31.83 -8.92
C VAL A 452 -22.90 30.55 -9.07
N VAL A 453 -22.81 29.68 -8.06
CA VAL A 453 -23.56 28.42 -8.03
C VAL A 453 -24.97 28.70 -7.51
N PRO A 454 -26.04 28.41 -8.28
CA PRO A 454 -27.40 28.53 -7.79
C PRO A 454 -27.75 27.38 -6.83
N ASP A 455 -28.76 27.60 -5.98
CA ASP A 455 -29.32 26.54 -5.15
C ASP A 455 -30.19 25.59 -6.01
N ILE A 456 -29.61 24.43 -6.34
CA ILE A 456 -30.26 23.39 -7.14
C ILE A 456 -31.61 22.99 -6.55
N ALA A 457 -31.71 22.87 -5.22
CA ALA A 457 -32.94 22.38 -4.59
C ALA A 457 -34.10 23.34 -4.85
N THR A 458 -33.81 24.64 -4.80
CA THR A 458 -34.77 25.71 -5.10
C THR A 458 -35.16 25.73 -6.58
N GLU A 459 -34.20 25.56 -7.49
CA GLU A 459 -34.47 25.56 -8.94
C GLU A 459 -35.22 24.31 -9.41
N LEU A 460 -34.81 23.12 -8.97
CA LEU A 460 -35.51 21.86 -9.28
C LEU A 460 -36.92 21.85 -8.70
N ALA A 461 -37.11 22.35 -7.47
CA ALA A 461 -38.43 22.49 -6.88
C ALA A 461 -39.34 23.45 -7.66
N ALA A 462 -38.77 24.54 -8.21
CA ALA A 462 -39.52 25.47 -9.04
C ALA A 462 -39.98 24.82 -10.38
N VAL A 463 -39.17 23.93 -10.96
CA VAL A 463 -39.57 23.14 -12.14
C VAL A 463 -40.66 22.13 -11.80
N ASP A 464 -40.56 21.48 -10.63
CA ASP A 464 -41.57 20.51 -10.17
C ASP A 464 -42.92 21.14 -9.87
N GLN A 465 -42.92 22.30 -9.22
CA GLN A 465 -44.13 23.02 -8.80
C GLN A 465 -44.85 23.72 -9.96
N ASN A 466 -44.22 23.84 -11.13
CA ASN A 466 -44.85 24.46 -12.29
C ASN A 466 -45.81 23.49 -12.99
N ALA A 467 -47.11 23.73 -12.82
CA ALA A 467 -48.18 22.91 -13.39
C ALA A 467 -48.34 23.05 -14.92
N SER A 468 -47.63 23.98 -15.57
CA SER A 468 -47.73 24.22 -17.01
C SER A 468 -46.78 23.39 -17.87
N PHE A 469 -45.81 22.67 -17.27
CA PHE A 469 -44.88 21.81 -18.01
C PHE A 469 -45.36 20.35 -18.05
N ALA A 470 -45.28 19.72 -19.22
CA ALA A 470 -45.48 18.27 -19.37
C ALA A 470 -44.33 17.49 -18.70
N ALA A 471 -44.54 16.20 -18.38
CA ALA A 471 -43.55 15.38 -17.67
C ALA A 471 -42.19 15.31 -18.37
N ASP A 472 -42.18 15.11 -19.69
CA ASP A 472 -40.96 15.09 -20.51
C ASP A 472 -40.25 16.45 -20.54
N GLU A 473 -41.01 17.55 -20.56
CA GLU A 473 -40.45 18.91 -20.53
C GLU A 473 -39.86 19.27 -19.16
N LYS A 474 -40.46 18.77 -18.06
CA LYS A 474 -39.87 18.88 -16.72
C LYS A 474 -38.56 18.13 -16.63
N LEU A 475 -38.50 16.91 -17.15
CA LEU A 475 -37.29 16.08 -17.13
C LEU A 475 -36.15 16.74 -17.92
N HIS A 476 -36.41 17.20 -19.15
CA HIS A 476 -35.42 17.93 -19.94
C HIS A 476 -34.92 19.21 -19.28
N ARG A 477 -35.81 19.97 -18.61
CA ARG A 477 -35.40 21.19 -17.87
C ARG A 477 -34.57 20.86 -16.64
N LYS A 478 -34.91 19.78 -15.91
CA LYS A 478 -34.10 19.29 -14.78
C LYS A 478 -32.72 18.84 -15.25
N GLU A 479 -32.65 18.07 -16.33
CA GLU A 479 -31.37 17.67 -16.94
C GLU A 479 -30.55 18.89 -17.37
N ALA A 480 -31.18 19.91 -17.98
CA ALA A 480 -30.50 21.13 -18.36
C ALA A 480 -29.94 21.91 -17.14
N ILE A 481 -30.70 22.00 -16.04
CA ILE A 481 -30.26 22.62 -14.79
C ILE A 481 -29.10 21.84 -14.17
N LEU A 482 -29.20 20.50 -14.12
CA LEU A 482 -28.15 19.64 -13.59
C LEU A 482 -26.86 19.73 -14.42
N ASN A 483 -26.98 19.79 -15.75
CA ASN A 483 -25.85 19.97 -16.65
C ASN A 483 -25.20 21.36 -16.49
N ASP A 484 -25.99 22.43 -16.44
CA ASP A 484 -25.48 23.79 -16.21
C ASP A 484 -24.79 23.91 -14.85
N TYR A 485 -25.37 23.28 -13.82
CA TYR A 485 -24.76 23.20 -12.50
C TYR A 485 -23.41 22.47 -12.53
N ALA A 486 -23.34 21.28 -13.14
CA ALA A 486 -22.10 20.52 -13.24
C ALA A 486 -20.99 21.31 -13.94
N VAL A 487 -21.32 21.96 -15.07
CA VAL A 487 -20.38 22.83 -15.80
C VAL A 487 -19.95 24.04 -14.96
N LYS A 488 -20.86 24.65 -14.18
CA LYS A 488 -20.55 25.77 -13.28
C LYS A 488 -19.59 25.35 -12.16
N VAL A 489 -19.83 24.20 -11.53
CA VAL A 489 -18.99 23.66 -10.46
C VAL A 489 -17.58 23.36 -10.99
N ASP A 490 -17.46 22.65 -12.11
CA ASP A 490 -16.17 22.33 -12.73
C ASP A 490 -15.35 23.59 -13.06
N ARG A 491 -16.01 24.63 -13.55
CA ARG A 491 -15.36 25.91 -13.87
C ARG A 491 -14.87 26.62 -12.61
N ILE A 492 -15.69 26.68 -11.55
CA ILE A 492 -15.31 27.30 -10.28
C ILE A 492 -14.13 26.57 -9.66
N HIS A 493 -14.15 25.23 -9.72
CA HIS A 493 -13.04 24.39 -9.31
C HIS A 493 -11.75 24.74 -10.06
N THR A 494 -11.83 24.83 -11.40
CA THR A 494 -10.71 25.22 -12.27
C THR A 494 -10.15 26.61 -11.89
N VAL A 495 -11.03 27.58 -11.59
CA VAL A 495 -10.63 28.92 -11.12
C VAL A 495 -9.91 28.85 -9.78
N GLN A 496 -10.42 28.07 -8.82
CA GLN A 496 -9.79 27.90 -7.51
C GLN A 496 -8.40 27.26 -7.63
N GLN A 497 -8.25 26.21 -8.45
CA GLN A 497 -6.95 25.55 -8.65
C GLN A 497 -5.95 26.46 -9.35
N LEU A 498 -6.37 27.24 -10.36
CA LEU A 498 -5.52 28.27 -10.97
C LEU A 498 -5.11 29.33 -9.93
N LEU A 499 -6.04 29.84 -9.13
CA LEU A 499 -5.73 30.81 -8.08
C LEU A 499 -4.71 30.27 -7.07
N LYS A 500 -4.87 29.04 -6.60
CA LYS A 500 -3.88 28.35 -5.75
C LYS A 500 -2.52 28.28 -6.46
N ALA A 501 -2.48 27.81 -7.71
CA ALA A 501 -1.25 27.72 -8.49
C ALA A 501 -0.52 29.07 -8.64
N TYR A 502 -1.25 30.17 -8.84
CA TYR A 502 -0.65 31.51 -8.98
C TYR A 502 -0.21 32.18 -7.67
N THR A 503 -0.74 31.75 -6.53
CA THR A 503 -0.59 32.48 -5.25
C THR A 503 0.13 31.71 -4.16
N LEU A 504 0.04 30.37 -4.16
CA LEU A 504 0.62 29.51 -3.13
C LEU A 504 1.87 28.76 -3.61
N PHE A 505 2.00 28.52 -4.92
CA PHE A 505 3.06 27.70 -5.52
C PHE A 505 3.99 28.53 -6.40
N ASP A 506 5.23 28.68 -5.98
CA ASP A 506 6.27 29.41 -6.68
C ASP A 506 7.25 28.45 -7.38
N LYS A 507 7.69 28.87 -8.56
CA LYS A 507 8.71 28.17 -9.32
C LYS A 507 10.05 28.27 -8.59
N ASP A 508 10.81 27.18 -8.65
CA ASP A 508 12.09 26.97 -7.98
C ASP A 508 12.02 26.88 -6.45
N VAL A 509 10.81 26.81 -5.88
CA VAL A 509 10.56 26.58 -4.44
C VAL A 509 9.74 25.31 -4.25
N GLU A 510 8.47 25.32 -4.64
CA GLU A 510 7.61 24.13 -4.52
C GLU A 510 7.69 23.21 -5.75
N TYR A 511 8.11 23.72 -6.91
CA TYR A 511 8.30 22.93 -8.13
C TYR A 511 9.33 23.56 -9.07
N VAL A 512 9.84 22.77 -10.03
CA VAL A 512 10.69 23.22 -11.14
C VAL A 512 10.09 22.77 -12.47
N VAL A 513 10.49 23.41 -13.57
CA VAL A 513 10.10 22.99 -14.92
C VAL A 513 11.33 22.43 -15.63
N LEU A 514 11.32 21.13 -15.93
CA LEU A 514 12.41 20.41 -16.57
C LEU A 514 11.85 19.57 -17.73
N ASP A 515 12.56 19.56 -18.86
CA ASP A 515 12.18 18.82 -20.07
C ASP A 515 10.74 19.06 -20.55
N GLY A 516 10.23 20.28 -20.32
CA GLY A 516 8.86 20.63 -20.68
C GLY A 516 7.80 19.96 -19.80
N SER A 517 8.12 19.60 -18.57
CA SER A 517 7.19 19.04 -17.56
C SER A 517 7.39 19.70 -16.19
N VAL A 518 6.33 19.74 -15.38
CA VAL A 518 6.40 20.26 -14.00
C VAL A 518 6.88 19.14 -13.07
N LYS A 519 7.88 19.42 -12.24
CA LYS A 519 8.46 18.48 -11.28
C LYS A 519 8.39 19.07 -9.88
N ILE A 520 7.80 18.34 -8.93
CA ILE A 520 7.66 18.79 -7.55
C ILE A 520 9.02 18.83 -6.87
N VAL A 521 9.27 19.87 -6.09
CA VAL A 521 10.44 19.99 -5.23
C VAL A 521 10.01 19.77 -3.79
N ASP A 522 10.74 18.89 -3.12
CA ASP A 522 10.58 18.66 -1.70
C ASP A 522 11.01 19.91 -0.90
N GLU A 523 10.09 20.50 -0.14
CA GLU A 523 10.31 21.76 0.57
C GLU A 523 11.43 21.67 1.62
N GLN A 524 11.63 20.49 2.24
CA GLN A 524 12.61 20.30 3.30
C GLN A 524 14.01 19.99 2.75
N THR A 525 14.08 19.23 1.66
CA THR A 525 15.34 18.69 1.13
C THR A 525 15.81 19.32 -0.17
N GLY A 526 14.96 20.11 -0.84
CA GLY A 526 15.22 20.71 -2.15
C GLY A 526 15.37 19.69 -3.27
N ARG A 527 14.92 18.45 -3.06
CA ARG A 527 15.04 17.36 -4.03
C ARG A 527 13.89 17.38 -5.03
N ILE A 528 14.21 17.02 -6.26
CA ILE A 528 13.19 16.78 -7.29
C ILE A 528 12.53 15.43 -7.00
N LEU A 529 11.23 15.44 -6.78
CA LEU A 529 10.39 14.27 -6.58
C LEU A 529 9.84 13.83 -7.93
N ASP A 530 10.65 13.07 -8.67
CA ASP A 530 10.26 12.55 -9.97
C ASP A 530 9.04 11.62 -9.85
N GLY A 531 8.07 11.83 -10.73
CA GLY A 531 6.87 11.02 -10.81
C GLY A 531 5.67 11.49 -9.99
N ARG A 532 5.89 12.37 -9.01
CA ARG A 532 4.81 12.93 -8.20
C ARG A 532 4.06 14.06 -8.90
N ARG A 533 2.74 14.10 -8.71
CA ARG A 533 1.85 15.17 -9.16
C ARG A 533 1.01 15.70 -8.01
N TYR A 534 0.58 16.96 -8.11
CA TYR A 534 -0.41 17.52 -7.20
C TYR A 534 -1.81 17.01 -7.57
N SER A 535 -2.62 16.70 -6.57
CA SER A 535 -3.96 16.14 -6.75
C SER A 535 -4.98 17.21 -7.16
N ASP A 536 -6.19 16.78 -7.50
CA ASP A 536 -7.37 17.65 -7.62
C ASP A 536 -7.27 18.78 -8.68
N GLY A 537 -6.57 18.52 -9.79
CA GLY A 537 -6.42 19.49 -10.88
C GLY A 537 -5.36 20.56 -10.64
N LEU A 538 -4.70 20.57 -9.47
CA LEU A 538 -3.68 21.57 -9.13
C LEU A 538 -2.41 21.42 -9.98
N HIS A 539 -2.00 20.19 -10.30
CA HIS A 539 -0.83 19.98 -11.15
C HIS A 539 -1.08 20.50 -12.56
N GLN A 540 -2.26 20.22 -13.10
CA GLN A 540 -2.73 20.74 -14.38
C GLN A 540 -2.81 22.27 -14.37
N ALA A 541 -3.23 22.87 -13.25
CA ALA A 541 -3.24 24.32 -13.07
C ALA A 541 -1.83 24.92 -13.10
N ILE A 542 -0.83 24.25 -12.51
CA ILE A 542 0.58 24.68 -12.53
C ILE A 542 1.19 24.49 -13.93
N GLU A 543 0.89 23.37 -14.61
CA GLU A 543 1.27 23.14 -16.01
C GLU A 543 0.71 24.25 -16.91
N ALA A 544 -0.59 24.58 -16.75
CA ALA A 544 -1.23 25.67 -17.46
C ALA A 544 -0.60 27.03 -17.13
N LYS A 545 -0.32 27.32 -15.85
CA LYS A 545 0.39 28.53 -15.39
C LYS A 545 1.72 28.69 -16.12
N GLU A 546 2.52 27.63 -16.18
CA GLU A 546 3.86 27.62 -16.80
C GLU A 546 3.87 27.44 -18.32
N ASN A 547 2.69 27.32 -18.97
CA ASN A 547 2.53 27.03 -20.40
C ASN A 547 3.17 25.70 -20.84
N VAL A 548 3.09 24.70 -19.96
CA VAL A 548 3.50 23.33 -20.20
C VAL A 548 2.31 22.53 -20.77
N THR A 549 2.59 21.45 -21.53
CA THR A 549 1.54 20.53 -21.98
C THR A 549 0.85 19.91 -20.78
N ILE A 550 -0.46 20.12 -20.66
CA ILE A 550 -1.24 19.56 -19.55
C ILE A 550 -1.33 18.05 -19.74
N GLU A 551 -0.80 17.30 -18.78
CA GLU A 551 -0.88 15.85 -18.82
C GLU A 551 -2.28 15.39 -18.40
N ALA A 552 -2.78 14.32 -19.04
CA ALA A 552 -4.11 13.79 -18.74
C ALA A 552 -4.25 13.46 -17.25
N SER A 553 -5.45 13.70 -16.70
CA SER A 553 -5.71 13.35 -15.31
C SER A 553 -5.62 11.84 -15.13
N THR A 554 -5.09 11.42 -13.99
CA THR A 554 -4.92 10.00 -13.65
C THR A 554 -5.89 9.63 -12.53
N GLN A 555 -6.57 8.50 -12.67
CA GLN A 555 -7.44 7.95 -11.65
C GLN A 555 -6.90 6.62 -11.11
N THR A 556 -7.23 6.30 -9.86
CA THR A 556 -6.90 5.03 -9.23
C THR A 556 -7.68 3.89 -9.90
N TYR A 557 -6.98 2.90 -10.47
CA TYR A 557 -7.60 1.68 -11.01
C TYR A 557 -7.58 0.54 -9.98
N ALA A 558 -6.53 0.47 -9.17
CA ALA A 558 -6.42 -0.55 -8.13
C ALA A 558 -5.55 -0.03 -6.97
N THR A 559 -5.91 -0.40 -5.75
CA THR A 559 -5.15 -0.03 -4.56
C THR A 559 -5.25 -1.11 -3.49
N VAL A 560 -4.16 -1.33 -2.75
CA VAL A 560 -4.12 -2.22 -1.57
C VAL A 560 -3.05 -1.74 -0.58
N THR A 561 -3.33 -1.82 0.72
CA THR A 561 -2.29 -1.60 1.74
C THR A 561 -1.45 -2.86 1.93
N LEU A 562 -0.17 -2.71 2.30
CA LEU A 562 0.69 -3.86 2.62
C LEU A 562 0.09 -4.70 3.76
N GLN A 563 -0.56 -4.04 4.72
CA GLN A 563 -1.29 -4.68 5.82
C GLN A 563 -2.31 -5.70 5.28
N ASN A 564 -3.25 -5.23 4.45
CA ASN A 564 -4.30 -6.09 3.94
C ASN A 564 -3.79 -7.10 2.91
N TYR A 565 -2.74 -6.78 2.15
CA TYR A 565 -2.07 -7.74 1.27
C TYR A 565 -1.51 -8.94 2.06
N PHE A 566 -0.72 -8.71 3.10
CA PHE A 566 -0.10 -9.80 3.86
C PHE A 566 -1.10 -10.59 4.72
N ARG A 567 -2.23 -9.99 5.11
CA ARG A 567 -3.33 -10.70 5.80
C ARG A 567 -4.03 -11.76 4.93
N MET A 568 -3.83 -11.76 3.61
CA MET A 568 -4.41 -12.77 2.72
C MET A 568 -3.70 -14.12 2.76
N TYR A 569 -2.45 -14.16 3.23
CA TYR A 569 -1.68 -15.41 3.26
C TYR A 569 -2.27 -16.39 4.27
N HIS A 570 -2.32 -17.68 3.91
CA HIS A 570 -2.69 -18.74 4.85
C HIS A 570 -1.78 -18.73 6.08
N LYS A 571 -0.47 -18.55 5.87
CA LYS A 571 0.52 -18.44 6.92
C LYS A 571 1.50 -17.30 6.61
N LEU A 572 1.73 -16.45 7.61
CA LEU A 572 2.66 -15.32 7.55
C LEU A 572 3.69 -15.47 8.67
N ALA A 573 4.95 -15.22 8.38
CA ALA A 573 6.04 -15.19 9.35
C ALA A 573 7.00 -14.04 9.03
N GLY A 574 7.82 -13.67 10.01
CA GLY A 574 8.79 -12.60 9.81
C GLY A 574 10.06 -12.78 10.63
N MET A 575 11.16 -12.21 10.17
CA MET A 575 12.40 -12.14 10.94
C MET A 575 12.93 -10.71 10.98
N THR A 576 13.50 -10.33 12.11
CA THR A 576 14.17 -9.03 12.26
C THR A 576 15.07 -9.04 13.50
N GLY A 577 15.94 -8.04 13.64
CA GLY A 577 16.69 -7.84 14.88
C GLY A 577 15.95 -7.03 15.95
N THR A 578 14.81 -6.43 15.62
CA THR A 578 14.17 -5.43 16.47
C THR A 578 12.64 -5.40 16.32
N ALA A 579 11.95 -6.47 16.74
CA ALA A 579 10.49 -6.57 16.68
C ALA A 579 9.78 -6.32 18.02
N GLU A 580 10.44 -6.52 19.15
CA GLU A 580 9.81 -6.51 20.48
C GLU A 580 9.16 -5.15 20.81
N THR A 581 9.66 -4.05 20.23
CA THR A 581 9.08 -2.71 20.45
C THR A 581 7.68 -2.57 19.85
N GLU A 582 7.42 -3.26 18.73
CA GLU A 582 6.17 -3.20 17.97
C GLU A 582 5.32 -4.48 18.12
N ALA A 583 5.62 -5.34 19.10
CA ALA A 583 4.94 -6.62 19.29
C ALA A 583 3.42 -6.49 19.41
N ALA A 584 2.94 -5.41 20.03
CA ALA A 584 1.51 -5.11 20.10
C ALA A 584 0.90 -4.79 18.71
N GLU A 585 1.58 -3.98 17.90
CA GLU A 585 1.13 -3.64 16.54
C GLU A 585 1.12 -4.88 15.63
N PHE A 586 2.16 -5.72 15.70
CA PHE A 586 2.22 -6.99 14.96
C PHE A 586 1.06 -7.92 15.29
N TRP A 587 0.72 -8.04 16.58
CA TRP A 587 -0.41 -8.85 17.01
C TRP A 587 -1.76 -8.26 16.61
N ASP A 588 -1.94 -6.96 16.81
CA ASP A 588 -3.23 -6.29 16.58
C ASP A 588 -3.60 -6.30 15.09
N ILE A 589 -2.63 -6.07 14.20
CA ILE A 589 -2.85 -6.00 12.75
C ILE A 589 -2.74 -7.39 12.09
N TYR A 590 -1.65 -8.11 12.35
CA TYR A 590 -1.29 -9.32 11.58
C TYR A 590 -1.47 -10.64 12.36
N LYS A 591 -1.80 -10.57 13.66
CA LYS A 591 -1.82 -11.74 14.56
C LYS A 591 -0.47 -12.46 14.64
N LEU A 592 0.62 -11.71 14.43
CA LEU A 592 1.99 -12.22 14.54
C LEU A 592 2.51 -12.03 15.96
N ASP A 593 2.87 -13.13 16.60
CA ASP A 593 3.53 -13.10 17.91
C ASP A 593 5.04 -12.92 17.76
N VAL A 594 5.70 -12.21 18.68
CA VAL A 594 7.14 -11.94 18.63
C VAL A 594 7.87 -12.84 19.64
N VAL A 595 8.87 -13.57 19.16
CA VAL A 595 9.72 -14.43 19.99
C VAL A 595 11.17 -13.98 19.87
N SER A 596 11.72 -13.42 20.95
CA SER A 596 13.15 -13.10 21.07
C SER A 596 13.99 -14.38 21.18
N ILE A 597 14.84 -14.61 20.20
CA ILE A 597 15.73 -15.76 20.14
C ILE A 597 17.03 -15.42 20.89
N PRO A 598 17.55 -16.32 21.73
CA PRO A 598 18.85 -16.12 22.37
C PRO A 598 19.97 -16.00 21.33
N THR A 599 20.96 -15.16 21.60
CA THR A 599 22.17 -15.07 20.78
C THR A 599 23.03 -16.33 20.94
N ASN A 600 23.67 -16.78 19.86
CA ASN A 600 24.62 -17.90 19.91
C ASN A 600 25.78 -17.63 20.89
N ILE A 601 26.28 -16.39 20.88
CA ILE A 601 27.34 -15.91 21.76
C ILE A 601 26.91 -14.59 22.40
N THR A 602 27.09 -14.47 23.72
CA THR A 602 26.73 -13.26 24.47
C THR A 602 27.48 -12.02 23.93
N PRO A 603 26.77 -10.93 23.57
CA PRO A 603 27.40 -9.70 23.10
C PRO A 603 28.24 -9.02 24.19
N VAL A 604 29.42 -8.51 23.82
CA VAL A 604 30.33 -7.75 24.71
C VAL A 604 30.50 -6.27 24.28
N ARG A 605 29.65 -5.79 23.35
CA ARG A 605 29.64 -4.41 22.88
C ARG A 605 29.39 -3.43 24.03
N LYS A 606 30.12 -2.31 24.04
CA LYS A 606 29.92 -1.21 24.99
C LYS A 606 29.03 -0.13 24.39
N ASP A 607 27.84 0.07 24.95
CA ASP A 607 26.93 1.15 24.54
C ASP A 607 27.10 2.34 25.49
N GLU A 608 27.74 3.40 25.01
CA GLU A 608 28.05 4.62 25.76
C GLU A 608 26.83 5.54 25.89
N HIS A 609 26.83 6.41 26.90
CA HIS A 609 25.80 7.45 27.05
C HIS A 609 25.89 8.51 25.96
N ASP A 610 24.74 9.12 25.65
CA ASP A 610 24.61 10.19 24.66
C ASP A 610 25.40 11.43 25.08
N LEU A 611 26.09 12.03 24.11
CA LEU A 611 26.77 13.31 24.27
C LEU A 611 25.86 14.41 23.74
N VAL A 612 25.44 15.32 24.62
CA VAL A 612 24.49 16.38 24.27
C VAL A 612 25.18 17.73 24.19
N PHE A 613 24.95 18.43 23.07
CA PHE A 613 25.56 19.70 22.69
C PHE A 613 24.51 20.79 22.54
N LYS A 614 24.94 22.06 22.70
CA LYS A 614 24.04 23.20 22.54
C LYS A 614 23.73 23.47 21.08
N THR A 615 24.74 23.37 20.20
CA THR A 615 24.62 23.69 18.77
C THR A 615 25.00 22.51 17.86
N LYS A 616 24.48 22.48 16.62
CA LYS A 616 24.87 21.48 15.60
C LYS A 616 26.36 21.60 15.26
N ARG A 617 26.93 22.81 15.29
CA ARG A 617 28.34 23.06 14.96
C ARG A 617 29.29 22.34 15.93
N GLU A 618 29.04 22.44 17.23
CA GLU A 618 29.83 21.75 18.26
C GLU A 618 29.71 20.23 18.14
N LYS A 619 28.47 19.75 17.94
CA LYS A 619 28.15 18.33 17.72
C LYS A 619 28.99 17.73 16.59
N PHE A 620 28.97 18.35 15.41
CA PHE A 620 29.73 17.85 14.25
C PHE A 620 31.24 17.95 14.45
N GLY A 621 31.74 19.00 15.12
CA GLY A 621 33.15 19.09 15.52
C GLY A 621 33.58 17.91 16.39
N ALA A 622 32.81 17.61 17.44
CA ALA A 622 33.09 16.50 18.35
C ALA A 622 33.01 15.12 17.65
N ILE A 623 32.06 14.92 16.74
CA ILE A 623 31.97 13.70 15.93
C ILE A 623 33.26 13.50 15.12
N ILE A 624 33.73 14.54 14.42
CA ILE A 624 34.93 14.47 13.59
C ILE A 624 36.17 14.18 14.41
N ASP A 625 36.32 14.84 15.57
CA ASP A 625 37.44 14.59 16.48
C ASP A 625 37.42 13.14 16.99
N LYS A 626 36.23 12.61 17.28
CA LYS A 626 36.08 11.21 17.69
C LYS A 626 36.39 10.21 16.57
N VAL A 627 35.98 10.52 15.34
CA VAL A 627 36.31 9.73 14.15
C VAL A 627 37.84 9.66 13.96
N ASP A 628 38.53 10.79 14.07
CA ASP A 628 39.99 10.86 13.90
C ASP A 628 40.73 10.09 15.00
N GLU A 629 40.32 10.26 16.26
CA GLU A 629 40.86 9.50 17.41
C GLU A 629 40.77 7.98 17.18
N LEU A 630 39.58 7.49 16.82
CA LEU A 630 39.32 6.06 16.62
C LEU A 630 40.06 5.50 15.40
N ARG A 631 40.10 6.28 14.31
CA ARG A 631 40.83 5.92 13.08
C ARG A 631 42.32 5.81 13.33
N GLN A 632 42.92 6.77 14.05
CA GLN A 632 44.35 6.74 14.40
C GLN A 632 44.69 5.54 15.31
N ALA A 633 43.75 5.09 16.13
CA ALA A 633 43.86 3.84 16.90
C ALA A 633 43.66 2.57 16.04
N GLY A 634 43.53 2.69 14.72
CA GLY A 634 43.34 1.57 13.79
C GLY A 634 41.93 0.99 13.78
N ARG A 635 40.96 1.61 14.45
CA ARG A 635 39.58 1.11 14.52
C ARG A 635 38.76 1.56 13.32
N PRO A 636 37.93 0.69 12.72
CA PRO A 636 36.92 1.12 11.76
C PRO A 636 35.79 1.87 12.45
N VAL A 637 35.25 2.87 11.75
CA VAL A 637 34.18 3.73 12.25
C VAL A 637 33.01 3.77 11.25
N LEU A 638 31.81 3.45 11.73
CA LEU A 638 30.56 3.65 11.00
C LEU A 638 29.81 4.82 11.62
N VAL A 639 29.58 5.88 10.82
CA VAL A 639 28.85 7.07 11.23
C VAL A 639 27.44 7.04 10.62
N GLY A 640 26.41 6.95 11.46
CA GLY A 640 25.02 6.95 11.03
C GLY A 640 24.41 8.36 11.06
N THR A 641 23.83 8.80 9.94
CA THR A 641 23.13 10.08 9.81
C THR A 641 21.65 9.88 9.50
N THR A 642 20.80 10.87 9.78
CA THR A 642 19.35 10.84 9.54
C THR A 642 18.96 11.28 8.12
N SER A 643 19.76 12.12 7.48
CA SER A 643 19.49 12.60 6.13
C SER A 643 20.74 12.59 5.25
N VAL A 644 20.52 12.63 3.93
CA VAL A 644 21.63 12.71 2.97
C VAL A 644 22.32 14.05 3.04
N GLU A 645 21.59 15.13 3.32
CA GLU A 645 22.19 16.45 3.52
C GLU A 645 23.21 16.44 4.66
N VAL A 646 22.85 15.83 5.80
CA VAL A 646 23.76 15.67 6.94
C VAL A 646 24.97 14.81 6.56
N SER A 647 24.77 13.75 5.78
CA SER A 647 25.87 12.89 5.31
C SER A 647 26.85 13.64 4.39
N GLU A 648 26.35 14.49 3.50
CA GLU A 648 27.16 15.30 2.59
C GLU A 648 27.86 16.44 3.32
N LEU A 649 27.19 17.06 4.31
CA LEU A 649 27.81 18.04 5.19
C LEU A 649 28.99 17.42 5.95
N LEU A 650 28.78 16.28 6.61
CA LEU A 650 29.82 15.58 7.35
C LEU A 650 30.96 15.12 6.44
N SER A 651 30.65 14.59 5.26
CA SER A 651 31.60 14.22 4.21
C SER A 651 32.51 15.40 3.85
N ARG A 652 31.93 16.58 3.56
CA ARG A 652 32.72 17.80 3.27
C ARG A 652 33.64 18.18 4.42
N MET A 653 33.17 18.10 5.67
CA MET A 653 33.99 18.43 6.84
C MET A 653 35.12 17.41 7.08
N LEU A 654 34.90 16.12 6.85
CA LEU A 654 35.95 15.09 6.91
C LEU A 654 37.00 15.28 5.79
N ARG A 655 36.57 15.70 4.58
CA ARG A 655 37.52 16.04 3.49
C ARG A 655 38.42 17.21 3.86
N GLN A 656 37.88 18.22 4.55
CA GLN A 656 38.67 19.35 5.04
C GLN A 656 39.77 18.92 6.03
N LYS A 657 39.52 17.90 6.86
CA LYS A 657 40.51 17.27 7.75
C LYS A 657 41.36 16.18 7.08
N GLN A 658 41.23 15.98 5.76
CA GLN A 658 41.95 14.94 5.00
C GLN A 658 41.72 13.51 5.53
N ILE A 659 40.52 13.23 6.05
CA ILE A 659 40.13 11.89 6.51
C ILE A 659 39.47 11.16 5.33
N PRO A 660 40.06 10.08 4.79
CA PRO A 660 39.44 9.24 3.77
C PRO A 660 38.19 8.56 4.35
N HIS A 661 37.10 8.61 3.58
CA HIS A 661 35.83 8.01 3.98
C HIS A 661 34.98 7.66 2.76
N ASN A 662 34.01 6.78 2.97
CA ASN A 662 32.97 6.45 1.99
C ASN A 662 31.60 6.92 2.47
N VAL A 663 30.69 7.26 1.56
CA VAL A 663 29.31 7.67 1.86
C VAL A 663 28.33 6.71 1.21
N LEU A 664 27.36 6.23 1.98
CA LEU A 664 26.25 5.38 1.54
C LEU A 664 24.95 6.18 1.61
N ASN A 665 24.27 6.36 0.48
CA ASN A 665 23.10 7.24 0.35
C ASN A 665 21.83 6.52 -0.16
N ALA A 666 21.81 5.20 -0.09
CA ALA A 666 20.72 4.31 -0.51
C ALA A 666 20.34 4.40 -2.01
N LYS A 667 21.25 4.88 -2.89
CA LYS A 667 20.98 5.00 -4.33
C LYS A 667 21.50 3.84 -5.17
N GLN A 668 22.59 3.20 -4.74
CA GLN A 668 23.26 2.15 -5.52
C GLN A 668 23.57 0.93 -4.64
N HIS A 669 22.57 0.10 -4.38
CA HIS A 669 22.67 -1.01 -3.42
C HIS A 669 23.84 -1.97 -3.67
N ALA A 670 24.15 -2.29 -4.94
CA ALA A 670 25.28 -3.18 -5.26
C ALA A 670 26.64 -2.56 -4.89
N ARG A 671 26.87 -1.28 -5.22
CA ARG A 671 28.10 -0.56 -4.86
C ARG A 671 28.20 -0.35 -3.36
N GLU A 672 27.08 -0.06 -2.71
CA GLU A 672 27.01 0.08 -1.26
C GLU A 672 27.36 -1.23 -0.55
N ALA A 673 26.87 -2.38 -1.03
CA ALA A 673 27.20 -3.67 -0.45
C ALA A 673 28.72 -3.94 -0.49
N GLN A 674 29.41 -3.56 -1.57
CA GLN A 674 30.86 -3.66 -1.66
C GLN A 674 31.56 -2.76 -0.62
N VAL A 675 31.14 -1.51 -0.51
CA VAL A 675 31.70 -0.57 0.49
C VAL A 675 31.46 -1.06 1.92
N VAL A 676 30.29 -1.65 2.20
CA VAL A 676 29.95 -2.20 3.53
C VAL A 676 30.81 -3.42 3.86
N ALA A 677 31.10 -4.28 2.88
CA ALA A 677 31.99 -5.43 3.07
C ALA A 677 33.41 -5.01 3.47
N GLU A 678 33.89 -3.87 2.96
CA GLU A 678 35.19 -3.29 3.28
C GLU A 678 35.17 -2.38 4.53
N ALA A 679 33.99 -2.01 5.04
CA ALA A 679 33.84 -1.07 6.16
C ALA A 679 34.46 -1.57 7.48
N GLY A 680 34.68 -2.89 7.61
CA GLY A 680 35.28 -3.50 8.79
C GLY A 680 36.81 -3.57 8.78
N LEU A 681 37.48 -3.02 7.77
CA LEU A 681 38.95 -2.97 7.68
C LEU A 681 39.54 -1.89 8.59
N ALA A 682 40.78 -2.09 9.06
CA ALA A 682 41.44 -1.19 10.00
C ALA A 682 41.52 0.26 9.47
N GLY A 683 41.09 1.23 10.29
CA GLY A 683 41.11 2.66 9.96
C GLY A 683 40.13 3.12 8.88
N ASN A 684 39.23 2.26 8.39
CA ASN A 684 38.19 2.66 7.45
C ASN A 684 37.09 3.49 8.13
N VAL A 685 36.61 4.52 7.43
CA VAL A 685 35.52 5.38 7.88
C VAL A 685 34.40 5.33 6.85
N THR A 686 33.20 4.98 7.30
CA THR A 686 32.01 4.87 6.45
C THR A 686 30.88 5.72 7.04
N ILE A 687 30.29 6.59 6.24
CA ILE A 687 29.08 7.35 6.58
C ILE A 687 27.89 6.63 5.94
N ALA A 688 26.86 6.35 6.72
CA ALA A 688 25.62 5.74 6.25
C ALA A 688 24.43 6.64 6.56
N THR A 689 23.69 7.06 5.53
CA THR A 689 22.40 7.72 5.71
C THR A 689 21.33 6.70 6.07
N ASN A 690 20.57 6.97 7.13
CA ASN A 690 19.57 6.11 7.73
C ASN A 690 20.10 4.68 7.90
N MET A 691 19.58 3.76 7.10
CA MET A 691 19.93 2.35 7.12
C MET A 691 20.59 1.88 5.82
N ALA A 692 21.25 2.78 5.08
CA ALA A 692 22.00 2.42 3.88
C ALA A 692 22.99 1.28 4.19
N GLY A 693 23.12 0.33 3.25
CA GLY A 693 23.87 -0.92 3.50
C GLY A 693 23.13 -1.94 4.40
N ARG A 694 21.80 -1.89 4.49
CA ARG A 694 20.99 -2.95 5.13
C ARG A 694 21.14 -4.31 4.45
N GLY A 695 20.96 -5.37 5.23
CA GLY A 695 21.09 -6.75 4.74
C GLY A 695 22.53 -7.21 4.46
N THR A 696 23.53 -6.34 4.60
CA THR A 696 24.96 -6.69 4.43
C THR A 696 25.70 -6.66 5.77
N ASP A 697 26.50 -7.69 6.04
CA ASP A 697 27.26 -7.85 7.27
C ASP A 697 28.63 -7.14 7.19
N ILE A 698 29.05 -6.50 8.28
CA ILE A 698 30.36 -5.85 8.40
C ILE A 698 31.28 -6.81 9.14
N LYS A 699 32.12 -7.51 8.39
CA LYS A 699 33.11 -8.44 8.95
C LYS A 699 34.36 -7.68 9.37
N LEU A 700 34.83 -7.93 10.59
CA LEU A 700 36.06 -7.30 11.10
C LEU A 700 37.29 -7.88 10.40
N GLY A 701 38.14 -7.01 9.85
CA GLY A 701 39.40 -7.38 9.22
C GLY A 701 40.48 -7.81 10.24
N PRO A 702 41.65 -8.28 9.77
CA PRO A 702 42.76 -8.66 10.65
C PRO A 702 43.21 -7.50 11.55
N GLY A 703 43.45 -7.76 12.84
CA GLY A 703 43.94 -6.77 13.81
C GLY A 703 42.86 -5.84 14.40
N VAL A 704 41.63 -5.86 13.87
CA VAL A 704 40.56 -4.95 14.28
C VAL A 704 39.93 -5.35 15.62
N LYS A 705 39.87 -6.65 15.93
CA LYS A 705 39.32 -7.13 17.21
C LYS A 705 40.17 -6.66 18.38
N GLU A 706 41.49 -6.73 18.21
CA GLU A 706 42.50 -6.28 19.18
C GLU A 706 42.45 -4.77 19.38
N ALA A 707 42.16 -4.01 18.32
CA ALA A 707 41.98 -2.56 18.39
C ALA A 707 40.67 -2.13 19.10
N GLY A 708 39.80 -3.07 19.49
CA GLY A 708 38.53 -2.79 20.17
C GLY A 708 37.29 -2.89 19.27
N GLY A 709 37.44 -3.40 18.05
CA GLY A 709 36.36 -3.67 17.11
C GLY A 709 35.70 -2.43 16.52
N LEU A 710 34.61 -2.64 15.79
CA LEU A 710 33.86 -1.59 15.09
C LEU A 710 33.27 -0.57 16.07
N ALA A 711 33.48 0.71 15.77
CA ALA A 711 32.86 1.82 16.49
C ALA A 711 31.68 2.38 15.70
N ILE A 712 30.53 2.51 16.37
CA ILE A 712 29.31 3.11 15.81
C ILE A 712 29.12 4.50 16.40
N LEU A 713 29.02 5.51 15.55
CA LEU A 713 28.74 6.89 15.94
C LEU A 713 27.42 7.35 15.32
N GLY A 714 26.39 7.58 16.12
CA GLY A 714 25.14 8.20 15.65
C GLY A 714 25.26 9.71 15.70
N THR A 715 25.01 10.42 14.59
CA THR A 715 25.11 11.89 14.57
C THR A 715 23.91 12.57 15.18
N GLU A 716 22.80 11.84 15.31
CA GLU A 716 21.49 12.25 15.82
C GLU A 716 20.73 11.02 16.32
N ARG A 717 19.61 11.24 16.99
CA ARG A 717 18.63 10.21 17.35
C ARG A 717 17.56 10.15 16.27
N HIS A 718 17.24 8.96 15.78
CA HIS A 718 16.14 8.78 14.83
C HIS A 718 14.79 8.93 15.55
N ASP A 719 13.73 9.13 14.79
CA ASP A 719 12.35 9.19 15.32
C ASP A 719 11.94 7.90 16.04
N SER A 720 12.51 6.77 15.64
CA SER A 720 12.29 5.48 16.28
C SER A 720 13.56 4.94 16.96
N ARG A 721 13.39 4.43 18.18
CA ARG A 721 14.40 3.71 18.95
C ARG A 721 14.85 2.42 18.25
N ARG A 722 13.99 1.86 17.40
CA ARG A 722 14.27 0.67 16.61
C ARG A 722 15.43 0.88 15.66
N VAL A 723 15.39 1.96 14.88
CA VAL A 723 16.45 2.33 13.92
C VAL A 723 17.78 2.56 14.65
N ASP A 724 17.74 3.25 15.79
CA ASP A 724 18.93 3.43 16.63
C ASP A 724 19.52 2.09 17.11
N ARG A 725 18.67 1.13 17.51
CA ARG A 725 19.11 -0.22 17.91
C ARG A 725 19.70 -0.99 16.74
N GLN A 726 19.13 -0.87 15.55
CA GLN A 726 19.68 -1.49 14.34
C GLN A 726 21.06 -0.94 13.99
N LEU A 727 21.24 0.38 14.10
CA LEU A 727 22.54 1.03 13.90
C LEU A 727 23.57 0.51 14.91
N ARG A 728 23.23 0.44 16.20
CA ARG A 728 24.09 -0.16 17.24
C ARG A 728 24.43 -1.62 16.94
N GLY A 729 23.43 -2.40 16.48
CA GLY A 729 23.55 -3.80 16.09
C GLY A 729 24.49 -4.06 14.91
N ARG A 730 25.01 -3.03 14.24
CA ARG A 730 26.09 -3.18 13.26
C ARG A 730 27.41 -3.59 13.91
N ALA A 731 27.65 -3.26 15.18
CA ALA A 731 28.83 -3.70 15.94
C ALA A 731 28.52 -4.80 16.96
N GLY A 732 29.55 -5.55 17.35
CA GLY A 732 29.49 -6.55 18.41
C GLY A 732 28.83 -7.87 18.03
N ARG A 733 28.92 -8.25 16.75
CA ARG A 733 28.29 -9.47 16.21
C ARG A 733 29.04 -10.73 16.64
N GLN A 734 28.33 -11.81 16.95
CA GLN A 734 28.91 -13.10 17.40
C GLN A 734 29.95 -12.95 18.53
N GLY A 735 29.73 -12.02 19.46
CA GLY A 735 30.63 -11.77 20.59
C GLY A 735 31.87 -10.91 20.27
N ASP A 736 31.96 -10.32 19.08
CA ASP A 736 33.04 -9.40 18.75
C ASP A 736 33.05 -8.17 19.68
N PRO A 737 34.21 -7.58 19.96
CA PRO A 737 34.28 -6.29 20.66
C PRO A 737 33.71 -5.18 19.77
N GLY A 738 33.24 -4.11 20.39
CA GLY A 738 32.73 -2.94 19.69
C GLY A 738 32.22 -1.88 20.64
N SER A 739 31.93 -0.70 20.12
CA SER A 739 31.35 0.40 20.89
C SER A 739 30.28 1.15 20.11
N SER A 740 29.29 1.71 20.79
CA SER A 740 28.33 2.65 20.19
C SER A 740 28.19 3.93 21.02
N GLN A 741 28.07 5.08 20.35
CA GLN A 741 27.87 6.37 20.99
C GLN A 741 27.01 7.28 20.09
N PHE A 742 26.09 8.04 20.67
CA PHE A 742 25.26 9.01 19.96
C PHE A 742 25.61 10.43 20.37
N PHE A 743 25.57 11.34 19.40
CA PHE A 743 25.81 12.77 19.55
C PHE A 743 24.49 13.48 19.24
N VAL A 744 24.01 14.35 20.13
CA VAL A 744 22.70 15.00 19.99
C VAL A 744 22.85 16.49 20.25
N SER A 745 22.17 17.33 19.49
CA SER A 745 22.09 18.77 19.72
C SER A 745 20.68 19.20 20.11
N LEU A 746 20.56 20.27 20.91
CA LEU A 746 19.26 20.92 21.16
C LEU A 746 18.60 21.49 19.89
N GLU A 747 19.38 21.72 18.83
CA GLU A 747 18.91 22.19 17.52
C GLU A 747 18.43 21.05 16.60
N ASP A 748 18.59 19.79 17.01
CA ASP A 748 18.12 18.64 16.23
C ASP A 748 16.59 18.56 16.23
N ASP A 749 16.00 18.03 15.15
CA ASP A 749 14.56 18.13 14.92
C ASP A 749 13.72 17.42 15.99
N LEU A 750 14.15 16.22 16.42
CA LEU A 750 13.56 15.51 17.55
C LEU A 750 13.56 16.36 18.84
N MET A 751 14.62 17.13 19.09
CA MET A 751 14.74 17.98 20.29
C MET A 751 13.90 19.25 20.18
N ARG A 752 13.75 19.81 18.97
CA ARG A 752 12.86 20.94 18.69
C ARG A 752 11.40 20.59 18.93
N MET A 753 10.97 19.39 18.53
CA MET A 753 9.58 18.95 18.67
C MET A 753 9.13 18.71 20.12
N PHE A 754 10.04 18.37 21.05
CA PHE A 754 9.67 17.90 22.41
C PHE A 754 10.16 18.79 23.57
N GLY A 755 10.26 20.10 23.34
CA GLY A 755 10.40 21.08 24.43
C GLY A 755 11.85 21.41 24.78
N SER A 756 12.62 21.79 23.76
CA SER A 756 13.94 22.41 23.87
C SER A 756 13.98 23.50 24.95
N GLU A 757 12.91 24.28 25.13
CA GLU A 757 12.85 25.35 26.13
C GLU A 757 13.07 24.91 27.58
N ARG A 758 12.57 23.74 28.00
CA ARG A 758 12.73 23.30 29.40
C ARG A 758 14.16 22.83 29.66
N ILE A 759 14.75 22.11 28.72
CA ILE A 759 16.13 21.62 28.81
C ILE A 759 17.10 22.78 28.64
N ALA A 760 16.86 23.68 27.69
CA ALA A 760 17.62 24.91 27.51
C ALA A 760 17.57 25.81 28.75
N LYS A 761 16.39 26.02 29.37
CA LYS A 761 16.27 26.76 30.64
C LYS A 761 17.06 26.12 31.79
N VAL A 762 17.12 24.79 31.86
CA VAL A 762 17.95 24.08 32.85
C VAL A 762 19.44 24.25 32.55
N MET A 763 19.84 24.24 31.27
CA MET A 763 21.22 24.47 30.85
C MET A 763 21.68 25.91 31.15
N ASP A 764 20.83 26.88 30.83
CA ASP A 764 21.07 28.30 31.12
C ASP A 764 21.10 28.55 32.64
N PHE A 765 20.24 27.90 33.42
CA PHE A 765 20.22 27.99 34.89
C PHE A 765 21.43 27.30 35.55
N ALA A 766 21.89 26.18 35.01
CA ALA A 766 23.06 25.45 35.50
C ALA A 766 24.39 26.07 35.06
N GLY A 767 24.36 27.10 34.21
CA GLY A 767 25.54 27.86 33.81
C GLY A 767 26.45 27.15 32.81
N TYR A 768 25.92 26.17 32.05
CA TYR A 768 26.70 25.47 31.03
C TYR A 768 27.15 26.42 29.92
N LYS A 769 28.46 26.45 29.64
CA LYS A 769 29.05 27.33 28.61
C LYS A 769 29.07 26.67 27.23
N GLU A 770 29.20 27.49 26.19
CA GLU A 770 29.53 27.00 24.85
C GLU A 770 30.81 26.15 24.92
N GLY A 771 30.75 24.92 24.38
CA GLY A 771 31.79 23.91 24.45
C GLY A 771 31.68 22.85 25.56
N GLU A 772 30.76 22.98 26.52
CA GLU A 772 30.59 21.96 27.58
C GLU A 772 29.62 20.84 27.15
N VAL A 773 30.06 19.59 27.26
CA VAL A 773 29.27 18.40 26.89
C VAL A 773 28.48 17.91 28.09
N ILE A 774 27.18 17.69 27.90
CA ILE A 774 26.35 17.08 28.94
C ILE A 774 26.26 15.58 28.70
N GLN A 775 26.72 14.81 29.68
CA GLN A 775 26.57 13.36 29.71
C GLN A 775 25.82 12.99 31.00
N HIS A 776 24.49 12.84 30.91
CA HIS A 776 23.68 12.49 32.07
C HIS A 776 22.51 11.57 31.71
N SER A 777 22.34 10.50 32.48
CA SER A 777 21.31 9.47 32.26
C SER A 777 19.86 10.01 32.23
N MET A 778 19.60 11.13 32.91
CA MET A 778 18.29 11.80 32.88
C MET A 778 17.96 12.36 31.48
N ILE A 779 18.95 12.86 30.74
CA ILE A 779 18.74 13.47 29.43
C ILE A 779 18.50 12.38 28.39
N THR A 780 19.32 11.32 28.40
CA THR A 780 19.09 10.12 27.58
C THR A 780 17.67 9.57 27.76
N LYS A 781 17.19 9.45 29.00
CA LYS A 781 15.80 9.02 29.27
C LYS A 781 14.73 9.99 28.77
N SER A 782 15.01 11.29 28.76
CA SER A 782 14.09 12.30 28.22
C SER A 782 13.98 12.19 26.69
N ILE A 783 15.11 11.95 26.01
CA ILE A 783 15.17 11.68 24.57
C ILE A 783 14.39 10.40 24.23
N GLU A 784 14.60 9.31 24.98
CA GLU A 784 13.84 8.06 24.77
C GLU A 784 12.33 8.25 24.92
N ARG A 785 11.88 9.13 25.83
CA ARG A 785 10.46 9.48 25.97
C ARG A 785 9.94 10.29 24.78
N ALA A 786 10.77 11.18 24.23
CA ALA A 786 10.43 11.92 23.02
C ALA A 786 10.26 10.97 21.83
N GLN A 787 11.22 10.07 21.59
CA GLN A 787 11.13 9.04 20.55
C GLN A 787 9.86 8.19 20.72
N LYS A 788 9.57 7.71 21.95
CA LYS A 788 8.36 6.93 22.21
C LYS A 788 7.08 7.69 21.84
N LYS A 789 7.04 9.02 22.07
CA LYS A 789 5.88 9.84 21.72
C LYS A 789 5.75 10.04 20.20
N VAL A 790 6.86 10.12 19.46
CA VAL A 790 6.85 10.10 17.99
C VAL A 790 6.40 8.75 17.46
N GLU A 791 6.90 7.65 18.02
CA GLU A 791 6.47 6.28 17.70
C GLU A 791 4.95 6.11 17.88
N GLU A 792 4.41 6.56 19.02
CA GLU A 792 2.97 6.53 19.31
C GLU A 792 2.14 7.37 18.32
N ASN A 793 2.66 8.51 17.85
CA ASN A 793 1.99 9.34 16.83
C ASN A 793 1.99 8.64 15.46
N ASN A 794 3.13 8.10 15.04
CA ASN A 794 3.26 7.37 13.77
C ASN A 794 2.38 6.12 13.75
N PHE A 795 2.28 5.42 14.88
CA PHE A 795 1.32 4.32 15.06
C PHE A 795 -0.13 4.78 14.87
N GLY A 796 -0.51 5.94 15.43
CA GLY A 796 -1.83 6.53 15.23
C GLY A 796 -2.16 6.80 13.77
N ILE A 797 -1.19 7.36 13.01
CA ILE A 797 -1.33 7.61 11.56
C ILE A 797 -1.54 6.30 10.80
N ARG A 798 -0.69 5.29 11.03
CA ARG A 798 -0.80 3.98 10.35
C ARG A 798 -2.11 3.28 10.68
N LYS A 799 -2.52 3.30 11.95
CA LYS A 799 -3.78 2.71 12.40
C LYS A 799 -4.96 3.36 11.70
N ARG A 800 -4.99 4.69 11.61
CA ARG A 800 -6.05 5.40 10.89
C ARG A 800 -6.05 5.05 9.41
N LEU A 801 -4.89 5.00 8.75
CA LEU A 801 -4.80 4.58 7.35
C LEU A 801 -5.38 3.17 7.12
N LEU A 802 -5.04 2.21 7.99
CA LEU A 802 -5.58 0.86 7.95
C LEU A 802 -7.11 0.84 8.17
N GLU A 803 -7.65 1.64 9.09
CA GLU A 803 -9.08 1.67 9.36
C GLU A 803 -9.92 2.15 8.16
N TYR A 804 -9.39 3.08 7.35
CA TYR A 804 -10.04 3.49 6.09
C TYR A 804 -9.90 2.42 5.02
N ASP A 805 -8.72 1.81 4.87
CA ASP A 805 -8.53 0.72 3.90
C ASP A 805 -9.29 -0.55 4.30
N ASP A 806 -9.55 -0.82 5.57
CA ASP A 806 -10.37 -1.97 6.01
C ASP A 806 -11.82 -1.86 5.51
N VAL A 807 -12.34 -0.65 5.30
CA VAL A 807 -13.64 -0.42 4.65
C VAL A 807 -13.54 -0.80 3.17
N MET A 808 -12.52 -0.28 2.49
CA MET A 808 -12.26 -0.58 1.07
C MET A 808 -11.98 -2.07 0.84
N ASN A 809 -11.26 -2.73 1.75
CA ASN A 809 -10.88 -4.12 1.63
C ASN A 809 -12.09 -5.06 1.71
N LYS A 810 -13.10 -4.71 2.51
CA LYS A 810 -14.38 -5.44 2.54
C LYS A 810 -15.10 -5.35 1.19
N GLN A 811 -15.18 -4.16 0.61
CA GLN A 811 -15.79 -3.92 -0.69
C GLN A 811 -14.99 -4.64 -1.80
N ARG A 812 -13.67 -4.47 -1.80
CA ARG A 812 -12.71 -5.12 -2.71
C ARG A 812 -12.85 -6.64 -2.68
N THR A 813 -13.00 -7.25 -1.50
CA THR A 813 -13.17 -8.71 -1.38
C THR A 813 -14.42 -9.19 -2.10
N VAL A 814 -15.54 -8.46 -1.98
CA VAL A 814 -16.79 -8.80 -2.69
C VAL A 814 -16.60 -8.66 -4.20
N ILE A 815 -16.03 -7.54 -4.64
CA ILE A 815 -15.83 -7.26 -6.07
C ILE A 815 -14.85 -8.23 -6.71
N TYR A 816 -13.71 -8.50 -6.08
CA TYR A 816 -12.74 -9.45 -6.60
C TYR A 816 -13.27 -10.89 -6.57
N THR A 817 -14.19 -11.23 -5.67
CA THR A 817 -14.89 -12.53 -5.71
C THR A 817 -15.80 -12.63 -6.92
N LYS A 818 -16.71 -11.65 -7.14
CA LYS A 818 -17.57 -11.59 -8.33
C LYS A 818 -16.75 -11.58 -9.62
N ARG A 819 -15.65 -10.82 -9.63
CA ARG A 819 -14.70 -10.75 -10.73
C ARG A 819 -14.05 -12.10 -11.02
N ASN A 820 -13.59 -12.82 -10.00
CA ASN A 820 -13.05 -14.16 -10.15
C ASN A 820 -14.11 -15.15 -10.67
N HIS A 821 -15.35 -15.07 -10.19
CA HIS A 821 -16.45 -15.88 -10.73
C HIS A 821 -16.68 -15.61 -12.23
N ALA A 822 -16.63 -14.35 -12.66
CA ALA A 822 -16.73 -13.99 -14.07
C ALA A 822 -15.50 -14.44 -14.89
N LEU A 823 -14.29 -14.32 -14.33
CA LEU A 823 -13.04 -14.67 -15.00
C LEU A 823 -12.89 -16.18 -15.24
N PHE A 824 -13.24 -17.01 -14.24
CA PHE A 824 -13.14 -18.46 -14.31
C PHE A 824 -14.44 -19.15 -14.73
N GLY A 825 -15.58 -18.45 -14.68
CA GLY A 825 -16.93 -18.99 -14.94
C GLY A 825 -17.50 -19.84 -13.79
N GLU A 826 -16.74 -20.09 -12.72
CA GLU A 826 -17.22 -20.79 -11.53
C GLU A 826 -18.20 -19.88 -10.75
N ARG A 827 -19.41 -20.35 -10.42
CA ARG A 827 -20.47 -19.61 -9.70
C ARG A 827 -21.05 -18.36 -10.39
N LEU A 828 -20.64 -18.01 -11.61
CA LEU A 828 -21.20 -16.87 -12.34
C LEU A 828 -22.72 -16.96 -12.52
N ALA A 829 -23.25 -18.15 -12.80
CA ALA A 829 -24.70 -18.35 -12.94
C ALA A 829 -25.48 -17.95 -11.68
N LEU A 830 -24.91 -18.17 -10.48
CA LEU A 830 -25.51 -17.75 -9.21
C LEU A 830 -25.48 -16.23 -9.06
N ASP A 831 -24.34 -15.61 -9.40
CA ASP A 831 -24.22 -14.15 -9.35
C ASP A 831 -25.22 -13.47 -10.30
N LEU A 832 -25.41 -14.03 -11.49
CA LEU A 832 -26.43 -13.56 -12.45
C LEU A 832 -27.84 -13.79 -11.93
N ASP A 833 -28.15 -14.97 -11.40
CA ASP A 833 -29.46 -15.29 -10.85
C ASP A 833 -29.87 -14.33 -9.72
N ASN A 834 -28.94 -14.07 -8.79
CA ASN A 834 -29.11 -13.07 -7.75
C ASN A 834 -29.27 -11.67 -8.34
N ALA A 835 -28.50 -11.28 -9.36
CA ALA A 835 -28.65 -9.98 -10.01
C ALA A 835 -30.05 -9.81 -10.64
N PHE A 836 -30.60 -10.83 -11.31
CA PHE A 836 -31.96 -10.80 -11.84
C PHE A 836 -33.00 -10.60 -10.72
N TYR A 837 -32.82 -11.29 -9.58
CA TYR A 837 -33.70 -11.14 -8.42
C TYR A 837 -33.61 -9.73 -7.81
N ASP A 838 -32.39 -9.25 -7.56
CA ASP A 838 -32.13 -7.94 -6.95
C ASP A 838 -32.69 -6.80 -7.81
N VAL A 839 -32.55 -6.89 -9.14
CA VAL A 839 -33.13 -5.89 -10.06
C VAL A 839 -34.66 -5.97 -10.03
N ALA A 840 -35.26 -7.16 -10.01
CA ALA A 840 -36.71 -7.31 -9.93
C ALA A 840 -37.27 -6.75 -8.61
N GLU A 841 -36.64 -7.05 -7.48
CA GLU A 841 -37.00 -6.51 -6.17
C GLU A 841 -36.82 -4.99 -6.13
N GLY A 842 -35.74 -4.47 -6.69
CA GLY A 842 -35.46 -3.03 -6.78
C GLY A 842 -36.52 -2.28 -7.58
N VAL A 843 -36.86 -2.77 -8.78
CA VAL A 843 -37.90 -2.16 -9.63
C VAL A 843 -39.27 -2.18 -8.92
N ILE A 844 -39.65 -3.30 -8.29
CA ILE A 844 -40.91 -3.37 -7.54
C ILE A 844 -40.90 -2.37 -6.37
N SER A 845 -39.83 -2.31 -5.61
CA SER A 845 -39.75 -1.47 -4.41
C SER A 845 -39.83 0.03 -4.76
N SER A 846 -39.03 0.48 -5.74
CA SER A 846 -38.96 1.90 -6.11
C SER A 846 -40.27 2.47 -6.65
N PHE A 847 -40.99 1.71 -7.48
CA PHE A 847 -42.24 2.18 -8.08
C PHE A 847 -43.47 1.94 -7.19
N ARG A 848 -43.36 1.03 -6.22
CA ARG A 848 -44.41 0.82 -5.23
C ARG A 848 -44.46 1.93 -4.20
N GLU A 849 -43.30 2.43 -3.75
CA GLU A 849 -43.23 3.58 -2.84
C GLU A 849 -43.87 4.85 -3.44
N SER A 850 -43.73 5.04 -4.75
CA SER A 850 -44.30 6.16 -5.50
C SER A 850 -45.71 5.90 -6.05
N ASN A 851 -46.22 4.67 -5.92
CA ASN A 851 -47.49 4.19 -6.51
C ASN A 851 -47.62 4.47 -8.02
N ASP A 852 -46.50 4.35 -8.75
CA ASP A 852 -46.40 4.63 -10.19
C ASP A 852 -46.33 3.33 -11.01
N TYR A 853 -47.50 2.82 -11.38
CA TYR A 853 -47.62 1.58 -12.15
C TYR A 853 -47.20 1.74 -13.63
N GLU A 854 -47.38 2.92 -14.22
CA GLU A 854 -46.99 3.15 -15.62
C GLU A 854 -45.47 3.24 -15.74
N GLY A 855 -44.80 3.95 -14.82
CA GLY A 855 -43.35 3.95 -14.71
C GLY A 855 -42.78 2.56 -14.46
N PHE A 856 -43.43 1.76 -13.58
CA PHE A 856 -43.05 0.37 -13.34
C PHE A 856 -43.02 -0.46 -14.63
N LYS A 857 -44.07 -0.42 -15.46
CA LYS A 857 -44.10 -1.18 -16.72
C LYS A 857 -42.98 -0.76 -17.67
N LEU A 858 -42.74 0.55 -17.77
CA LEU A 858 -41.70 1.08 -18.64
C LEU A 858 -40.31 0.62 -18.18
N GLU A 859 -40.07 0.64 -16.87
CA GLU A 859 -38.81 0.18 -16.29
C GLU A 859 -38.60 -1.34 -16.48
N VAL A 860 -39.66 -2.15 -16.42
CA VAL A 860 -39.59 -3.59 -16.71
C VAL A 860 -39.21 -3.84 -18.17
N ILE A 861 -39.77 -3.10 -19.12
CA ILE A 861 -39.40 -3.20 -20.54
C ILE A 861 -37.93 -2.82 -20.73
N VAL A 862 -37.52 -1.70 -20.15
CA VAL A 862 -36.14 -1.18 -20.29
C VAL A 862 -35.11 -2.16 -19.75
N ASN A 863 -35.37 -2.81 -18.60
CA ASN A 863 -34.37 -3.68 -17.96
C ASN A 863 -34.44 -5.15 -18.42
N PHE A 864 -35.64 -5.70 -18.60
CA PHE A 864 -35.82 -7.13 -18.87
C PHE A 864 -36.27 -7.43 -20.30
N GLY A 865 -36.65 -6.42 -21.08
CA GLY A 865 -37.13 -6.60 -22.45
C GLY A 865 -38.45 -7.38 -22.52
N ILE A 866 -39.30 -7.27 -21.49
CA ILE A 866 -40.59 -7.97 -21.41
C ILE A 866 -41.73 -6.99 -21.07
N GLU A 867 -42.94 -7.39 -21.46
CA GLU A 867 -44.17 -6.86 -20.86
C GLU A 867 -44.58 -7.81 -19.72
N THR A 868 -44.71 -7.28 -18.51
CA THR A 868 -45.07 -8.10 -17.34
C THR A 868 -46.55 -8.45 -17.29
N GLY A 869 -46.86 -9.64 -16.77
CA GLY A 869 -48.23 -10.06 -16.47
C GLY A 869 -48.81 -9.44 -15.19
N ILE A 870 -48.00 -8.74 -14.40
CA ILE A 870 -48.41 -8.10 -13.14
C ILE A 870 -49.38 -6.95 -13.45
N THR A 871 -50.62 -7.10 -13.03
CA THR A 871 -51.68 -6.08 -13.17
C THR A 871 -51.55 -4.97 -12.13
N GLN A 872 -52.13 -3.79 -12.41
CA GLN A 872 -52.16 -2.66 -11.47
C GLN A 872 -52.79 -3.03 -10.11
N GLU A 873 -53.81 -3.89 -10.11
CA GLU A 873 -54.45 -4.36 -8.88
C GLU A 873 -53.53 -5.25 -8.05
N GLN A 874 -52.78 -6.16 -8.70
CA GLN A 874 -51.79 -7.01 -8.04
C GLN A 874 -50.64 -6.16 -7.49
N PHE A 875 -50.13 -5.20 -8.28
CA PHE A 875 -49.07 -4.28 -7.88
C PHE A 875 -49.42 -3.50 -6.60
N GLY A 876 -50.66 -3.01 -6.49
CA GLY A 876 -51.11 -2.25 -5.32
C GLY A 876 -51.40 -3.11 -4.09
N ARG A 877 -51.86 -4.36 -4.24
CA ARG A 877 -52.40 -5.17 -3.13
C ARG A 877 -51.51 -6.32 -2.65
N GLN A 878 -50.68 -6.91 -3.51
CA GLN A 878 -49.88 -8.09 -3.14
C GLN A 878 -48.62 -7.72 -2.35
N ASN A 879 -47.98 -8.70 -1.72
CA ASN A 879 -46.70 -8.50 -1.04
C ASN A 879 -45.60 -8.16 -2.07
N ALA A 880 -44.68 -7.24 -1.71
CA ALA A 880 -43.58 -6.82 -2.58
C ALA A 880 -42.67 -8.00 -2.94
N THR A 881 -42.41 -8.90 -1.99
CA THR A 881 -41.60 -10.10 -2.20
C THR A 881 -42.26 -11.07 -3.18
N ASP A 882 -43.58 -11.24 -3.11
CA ASP A 882 -44.32 -12.12 -4.03
C ASP A 882 -44.33 -11.55 -5.46
N LEU A 883 -44.49 -10.23 -5.58
CA LEU A 883 -44.40 -9.53 -6.85
C LEU A 883 -42.98 -9.60 -7.44
N ALA A 884 -41.95 -9.40 -6.62
CA ALA A 884 -40.55 -9.53 -7.02
C ALA A 884 -40.26 -10.95 -7.52
N ASN A 885 -40.70 -11.99 -6.80
CA ASN A 885 -40.59 -13.38 -7.24
C ASN A 885 -41.30 -13.61 -8.58
N THR A 886 -42.49 -13.04 -8.77
CA THR A 886 -43.25 -13.17 -10.03
C THR A 886 -42.48 -12.54 -11.19
N LEU A 887 -42.04 -11.30 -11.02
CA LEU A 887 -41.28 -10.57 -12.04
C LEU A 887 -39.94 -11.23 -12.35
N TYR A 888 -39.21 -11.68 -11.33
CA TYR A 888 -37.97 -12.45 -11.47
C TYR A 888 -38.19 -13.71 -12.33
N ASN A 889 -39.26 -14.47 -12.06
CA ASN A 889 -39.58 -15.66 -12.83
C ASN A 889 -39.92 -15.33 -14.30
N GLU A 890 -40.66 -14.25 -14.56
CA GLU A 890 -40.94 -13.78 -15.93
C GLU A 890 -39.63 -13.40 -16.66
N ALA A 891 -38.75 -12.65 -15.97
CA ALA A 891 -37.47 -12.17 -16.50
C ALA A 891 -36.50 -13.32 -16.81
N ILE A 892 -36.28 -14.24 -15.87
CA ILE A 892 -35.31 -15.34 -16.04
C ILE A 892 -35.76 -16.32 -17.14
N ASN A 893 -37.07 -16.53 -17.31
CA ASN A 893 -37.61 -17.36 -18.38
C ASN A 893 -37.39 -16.70 -19.75
N ASN A 894 -37.57 -15.38 -19.85
CA ASN A 894 -37.27 -14.64 -21.08
C ASN A 894 -35.77 -14.70 -21.40
N PHE A 895 -34.91 -14.47 -20.41
CA PHE A 895 -33.46 -14.56 -20.56
C PHE A 895 -33.03 -15.95 -21.07
N LYS A 896 -33.52 -17.04 -20.47
CA LYS A 896 -33.24 -18.42 -20.91
C LYS A 896 -33.64 -18.66 -22.36
N ARG A 897 -34.84 -18.21 -22.77
CA ARG A 897 -35.29 -18.32 -24.17
C ARG A 897 -34.38 -17.55 -25.12
N ARG A 898 -34.06 -16.30 -24.82
CA ARG A 898 -33.16 -15.48 -25.65
C ARG A 898 -31.77 -16.08 -25.77
N ARG A 899 -31.26 -16.66 -24.68
CA ARG A 899 -29.98 -17.38 -24.65
C ARG A 899 -29.95 -18.54 -25.65
N GLU A 900 -31.02 -19.33 -25.70
CA GLU A 900 -31.17 -20.45 -26.66
C GLU A 900 -31.29 -19.96 -28.10
N GLU A 901 -32.06 -18.90 -28.35
CA GLU A 901 -32.19 -18.28 -29.67
C GLU A 901 -30.85 -17.74 -30.18
N LEU A 902 -30.09 -17.06 -29.32
CA LEU A 902 -28.77 -16.52 -29.63
C LEU A 902 -27.77 -17.64 -29.99
N ALA A 903 -27.74 -18.71 -29.19
CA ALA A 903 -26.92 -19.89 -29.47
C ALA A 903 -27.30 -20.57 -30.80
N GLY A 904 -28.61 -20.74 -31.06
CA GLY A 904 -29.13 -21.34 -32.27
C GLY A 904 -28.82 -20.52 -33.53
N ASN A 905 -28.95 -19.20 -33.46
CA ASN A 905 -28.67 -18.29 -34.58
C ASN A 905 -27.17 -18.20 -34.92
N ALA A 906 -26.30 -18.33 -33.92
CA ALA A 906 -24.85 -18.28 -34.11
C ALA A 906 -24.26 -19.60 -34.65
N LEU A 907 -24.89 -20.75 -34.35
CA LEU A 907 -24.33 -22.07 -34.65
C LEU A 907 -23.99 -22.30 -36.14
N PRO A 908 -24.83 -21.92 -37.13
CA PRO A 908 -24.49 -22.08 -38.55
C PRO A 908 -23.25 -21.29 -38.98
N VAL A 909 -23.00 -20.13 -38.35
CA VAL A 909 -21.82 -19.30 -38.61
C VAL A 909 -20.56 -20.02 -38.15
N PHE A 910 -20.57 -20.59 -36.94
CA PHE A 910 -19.43 -21.35 -36.40
C PHE A 910 -19.17 -22.62 -37.23
N GLN A 911 -20.21 -23.32 -37.67
CA GLN A 911 -20.08 -24.49 -38.55
C GLN A 911 -19.41 -24.10 -39.89
N ASN A 912 -19.88 -23.01 -40.51
CA ASN A 912 -19.31 -22.51 -41.76
C ASN A 912 -17.83 -22.09 -41.60
N ILE A 913 -17.46 -21.43 -40.50
CA ILE A 913 -16.05 -21.08 -40.22
C ILE A 913 -15.20 -22.35 -40.14
N ARG A 914 -15.69 -23.40 -39.45
CA ARG A 914 -14.97 -24.68 -39.33
C ARG A 914 -14.80 -25.38 -40.67
N GLU A 915 -15.82 -25.37 -41.51
CA GLU A 915 -15.80 -25.97 -42.85
C GLU A 915 -14.87 -25.21 -43.82
N THR A 916 -14.85 -23.88 -43.76
CA THR A 916 -14.10 -23.04 -44.71
C THR A 916 -12.64 -22.79 -44.32
N GLN A 917 -12.32 -22.69 -43.03
CA GLN A 917 -10.98 -22.32 -42.55
C GLN A 917 -10.21 -23.49 -41.91
N GLY A 918 -10.84 -24.66 -41.74
CA GLY A 918 -10.21 -25.87 -41.19
C GLY A 918 -9.75 -25.73 -39.74
N ALA A 919 -8.83 -26.61 -39.30
CA ALA A 919 -8.31 -26.65 -37.91
C ALA A 919 -7.37 -25.48 -37.53
N ARG A 920 -7.29 -24.41 -38.33
CA ARG A 920 -6.37 -23.27 -38.09
C ARG A 920 -6.95 -22.21 -37.15
N VAL A 921 -8.26 -22.26 -36.87
CA VAL A 921 -8.97 -21.26 -36.08
C VAL A 921 -9.42 -21.89 -34.77
N GLU A 922 -8.86 -21.41 -33.66
CA GLU A 922 -9.22 -21.85 -32.31
C GLU A 922 -10.30 -20.95 -31.70
N ASN A 923 -10.22 -19.64 -31.92
CA ASN A 923 -11.11 -18.66 -31.33
C ASN A 923 -11.74 -17.75 -32.40
N VAL A 924 -13.00 -17.37 -32.18
CA VAL A 924 -13.80 -16.48 -33.04
C VAL A 924 -14.23 -15.26 -32.25
N VAL A 925 -14.06 -14.08 -32.83
CA VAL A 925 -14.57 -12.81 -32.26
C VAL A 925 -15.98 -12.57 -32.77
N VAL A 926 -16.95 -12.51 -31.85
CA VAL A 926 -18.37 -12.28 -32.14
C VAL A 926 -18.77 -10.90 -31.60
N PRO A 927 -19.28 -9.99 -32.45
CA PRO A 927 -19.80 -8.71 -32.00
C PRO A 927 -21.20 -8.87 -31.41
N PHE A 928 -21.44 -8.24 -30.26
CA PHE A 928 -22.74 -8.13 -29.59
C PHE A 928 -23.12 -6.66 -29.39
N THR A 929 -24.42 -6.38 -29.41
CA THR A 929 -24.97 -5.07 -29.07
C THR A 929 -26.34 -5.19 -28.42
N ASP A 930 -26.65 -4.24 -27.55
CA ASP A 930 -27.99 -3.97 -27.01
C ASP A 930 -28.69 -2.79 -27.75
N GLY A 931 -28.06 -2.27 -28.82
CA GLY A 931 -28.47 -1.09 -29.58
C GLY A 931 -27.82 0.22 -29.13
N ARG A 932 -27.14 0.25 -27.98
CA ARG A 932 -26.41 1.43 -27.46
C ARG A 932 -24.92 1.15 -27.27
N ARG A 933 -24.61 0.00 -26.68
CA ARG A 933 -23.27 -0.49 -26.36
C ARG A 933 -22.89 -1.58 -27.37
N HIS A 934 -21.61 -1.63 -27.73
CA HIS A 934 -21.05 -2.64 -28.62
C HIS A 934 -19.92 -3.36 -27.89
N MET A 935 -19.90 -4.70 -27.98
CA MET A 935 -18.83 -5.50 -27.41
C MET A 935 -18.37 -6.60 -28.35
N GLN A 936 -17.09 -6.92 -28.28
CA GLN A 936 -16.49 -8.02 -29.01
C GLN A 936 -16.17 -9.14 -28.02
N VAL A 937 -16.79 -10.30 -28.21
CA VAL A 937 -16.63 -11.45 -27.32
C VAL A 937 -15.85 -12.52 -28.04
N LEU A 938 -14.81 -13.04 -27.39
CA LEU A 938 -14.01 -14.14 -27.91
C LEU A 938 -14.61 -15.47 -27.45
N ALA A 939 -14.96 -16.34 -28.39
CA ALA A 939 -15.52 -17.66 -28.13
C ALA A 939 -14.68 -18.76 -28.80
N ASN A 940 -14.45 -19.86 -28.07
CA ASN A 940 -13.69 -20.99 -28.59
C ASN A 940 -14.53 -21.82 -29.57
N LEU A 941 -14.04 -21.97 -30.81
CA LEU A 941 -14.78 -22.59 -31.90
C LEU A 941 -15.17 -24.05 -31.61
N ASP A 942 -14.23 -24.85 -31.12
CA ASP A 942 -14.46 -26.27 -30.83
C ASP A 942 -15.45 -26.47 -29.69
N LYS A 943 -15.28 -25.72 -28.58
CA LYS A 943 -16.20 -25.78 -27.44
C LYS A 943 -17.59 -25.33 -27.85
N THR A 944 -17.73 -24.21 -28.57
CA THR A 944 -19.03 -23.72 -29.03
C THR A 944 -19.76 -24.75 -29.90
N LEU A 945 -19.06 -25.43 -30.80
CA LEU A 945 -19.65 -26.50 -31.61
C LEU A 945 -20.03 -27.73 -30.77
N ALA A 946 -19.16 -28.16 -29.85
CA ALA A 946 -19.41 -29.30 -28.98
C ALA A 946 -20.58 -29.08 -28.02
N THR A 947 -20.83 -27.83 -27.60
CA THR A 947 -21.91 -27.44 -26.68
C THR A 947 -23.15 -26.91 -27.39
N ASN A 948 -23.29 -27.10 -28.72
CA ASN A 948 -24.40 -26.56 -29.52
C ASN A 948 -24.67 -25.05 -29.30
N GLY A 949 -23.62 -24.24 -29.16
CA GLY A 949 -23.71 -22.78 -28.98
C GLY A 949 -23.70 -22.28 -27.53
N SER A 950 -23.86 -23.15 -26.51
CA SER A 950 -23.91 -22.73 -25.09
C SER A 950 -22.66 -21.97 -24.64
N GLU A 951 -21.47 -22.41 -25.05
CA GLU A 951 -20.20 -21.72 -24.72
C GLU A 951 -20.18 -20.25 -25.19
N LEU A 952 -20.80 -19.92 -26.33
CA LEU A 952 -20.84 -18.53 -26.81
C LEU A 952 -21.66 -17.65 -25.86
N ALA A 953 -22.80 -18.15 -25.39
CA ALA A 953 -23.63 -17.43 -24.43
C ALA A 953 -22.90 -17.26 -23.09
N GLN A 954 -22.22 -18.29 -22.60
CA GLN A 954 -21.41 -18.20 -21.39
C GLN A 954 -20.23 -17.24 -21.54
N ALA A 955 -19.57 -17.23 -22.71
CA ALA A 955 -18.52 -16.27 -23.01
C ALA A 955 -19.07 -14.83 -22.99
N LEU A 956 -20.27 -14.60 -23.52
CA LEU A 956 -20.94 -13.30 -23.45
C LEU A 956 -21.21 -12.90 -21.99
N GLU A 957 -21.81 -13.78 -21.20
CA GLU A 957 -22.07 -13.58 -19.77
C GLU A 957 -20.79 -13.19 -19.01
N ARG A 958 -19.71 -13.98 -19.15
CA ARG A 958 -18.41 -13.73 -18.50
C ARG A 958 -17.84 -12.36 -18.87
N ASN A 959 -17.76 -12.05 -20.16
CA ASN A 959 -17.13 -10.81 -20.63
C ASN A 959 -17.94 -9.57 -20.23
N ILE A 960 -19.28 -9.64 -20.29
CA ILE A 960 -20.16 -8.53 -19.92
C ILE A 960 -20.11 -8.26 -18.41
N THR A 961 -20.24 -9.30 -17.60
CA THR A 961 -20.14 -9.17 -16.15
C THR A 961 -18.79 -8.60 -15.75
N LEU A 962 -17.70 -9.10 -16.35
CA LEU A 962 -16.36 -8.60 -16.07
C LEU A 962 -16.19 -7.12 -16.45
N GLY A 963 -16.62 -6.73 -17.65
CA GLY A 963 -16.50 -5.36 -18.15
C GLY A 963 -17.27 -4.34 -17.30
N PHE A 964 -18.53 -4.63 -16.95
CA PHE A 964 -19.33 -3.72 -16.11
C PHE A 964 -18.86 -3.63 -14.67
N ILE A 965 -18.37 -4.74 -14.10
CA ILE A 965 -17.73 -4.71 -12.77
C ILE A 965 -16.49 -3.80 -12.81
N ASP A 966 -15.60 -3.99 -13.81
CA ASP A 966 -14.35 -3.23 -13.88
C ASP A 966 -14.61 -1.72 -14.10
N ASP A 967 -15.57 -1.35 -14.96
CA ASP A 967 -15.95 0.05 -15.18
C ASP A 967 -16.56 0.72 -13.95
N ALA A 968 -17.56 0.09 -13.32
CA ALA A 968 -18.19 0.65 -12.13
C ALA A 968 -17.24 0.71 -10.93
N TRP A 969 -16.37 -0.29 -10.78
CA TRP A 969 -15.38 -0.32 -9.70
C TRP A 969 -14.36 0.81 -9.83
N LYS A 970 -13.89 1.13 -11.05
CA LYS A 970 -13.00 2.29 -11.28
C LYS A 970 -13.64 3.61 -10.85
N GLU A 971 -14.90 3.83 -11.23
CA GLU A 971 -15.63 5.06 -10.83
C GLU A 971 -15.88 5.10 -9.32
N HIS A 972 -16.18 3.94 -8.71
CA HIS A 972 -16.32 3.84 -7.26
C HIS A 972 -15.02 4.15 -6.52
N LEU A 973 -13.87 3.65 -6.98
CA LEU A 973 -12.57 3.98 -6.40
C LEU A 973 -12.29 5.49 -6.41
N ARG A 974 -12.67 6.17 -7.49
CA ARG A 974 -12.58 7.64 -7.58
C ARG A 974 -13.48 8.32 -6.56
N ALA A 975 -14.76 7.94 -6.49
CA ALA A 975 -15.69 8.49 -5.52
C ALA A 975 -15.23 8.25 -4.06
N MET A 976 -14.56 7.13 -3.80
CA MET A 976 -14.00 6.80 -2.49
C MET A 976 -12.79 7.67 -2.12
N ASP A 977 -11.94 8.02 -3.09
CA ASP A 977 -10.83 8.97 -2.90
C ASP A 977 -11.38 10.37 -2.56
N ASP A 978 -12.39 10.84 -3.29
CA ASP A 978 -13.06 12.13 -3.04
C ASP A 978 -13.75 12.16 -1.66
N LEU A 979 -14.45 11.07 -1.30
CA LEU A 979 -15.11 10.93 0.00
C LEU A 979 -14.11 10.98 1.16
N LYS A 980 -12.94 10.36 1.00
CA LYS A 980 -11.90 10.33 2.03
C LYS A 980 -11.39 11.74 2.36
N GLN A 981 -11.31 12.61 1.35
CA GLN A 981 -10.93 14.02 1.52
C GLN A 981 -12.06 14.85 2.14
N SER A 982 -13.29 14.75 1.60
CA SER A 982 -14.42 15.57 2.04
C SER A 982 -14.81 15.33 3.50
N VAL A 983 -14.78 14.06 3.95
CA VAL A 983 -15.13 13.66 5.30
C VAL A 983 -14.19 14.22 6.37
N GLN A 984 -12.99 14.68 5.99
CA GLN A 984 -12.10 15.33 6.97
C GLN A 984 -12.78 16.56 7.59
N THR A 985 -13.65 17.27 6.87
CA THR A 985 -14.36 18.45 7.39
C THR A 985 -15.38 18.13 8.48
N ALA A 986 -15.81 16.87 8.64
CA ALA A 986 -16.80 16.45 9.63
C ALA A 986 -16.35 16.66 11.09
N HIS A 987 -15.03 16.82 11.33
CA HIS A 987 -14.51 17.17 12.65
C HIS A 987 -15.06 18.51 13.16
N LEU A 988 -15.40 19.45 12.25
CA LEU A 988 -15.98 20.74 12.57
C LEU A 988 -17.38 20.61 13.20
N GLU A 989 -18.09 19.52 12.89
CA GLU A 989 -19.41 19.20 13.44
C GLU A 989 -19.34 18.33 14.73
N GLN A 990 -18.14 18.12 15.29
CA GLN A 990 -17.91 17.21 16.43
C GLN A 990 -18.34 15.75 16.17
N LYS A 991 -18.37 15.32 14.91
CA LYS A 991 -18.60 13.93 14.52
C LYS A 991 -17.26 13.24 14.22
N ASP A 992 -17.21 11.92 14.39
CA ASP A 992 -16.04 11.12 14.01
C ASP A 992 -16.00 10.94 12.48
N PRO A 993 -14.98 11.48 11.78
CA PRO A 993 -14.84 11.33 10.33
C PRO A 993 -14.88 9.86 9.88
N LEU A 994 -14.27 8.94 10.62
CA LEU A 994 -14.24 7.53 10.22
C LEU A 994 -15.64 6.89 10.22
N VAL A 995 -16.53 7.32 11.12
CA VAL A 995 -17.91 6.81 11.18
C VAL A 995 -18.71 7.31 9.97
N ILE A 996 -18.58 8.60 9.63
CA ILE A 996 -19.22 9.17 8.45
C ILE A 996 -18.69 8.51 7.19
N TYR A 997 -17.37 8.36 7.06
CA TYR A 997 -16.74 7.65 5.95
C TYR A 997 -17.33 6.25 5.78
N LYS A 998 -17.47 5.46 6.86
CA LYS A 998 -18.06 4.11 6.80
C LYS A 998 -19.50 4.09 6.31
N GLN A 999 -20.31 5.07 6.72
CA GLN A 999 -21.72 5.15 6.32
C GLN A 999 -21.85 5.54 4.85
N GLU A 1000 -21.20 6.63 4.45
CA GLU A 1000 -21.21 7.13 3.07
C GLU A 1000 -20.59 6.12 2.10
N ALA A 1001 -19.44 5.53 2.46
CA ALA A 1001 -18.77 4.50 1.66
C ALA A 1001 -19.66 3.28 1.42
N PHE A 1002 -20.43 2.86 2.44
CA PHE A 1002 -21.36 1.75 2.32
C PHE A 1002 -22.53 2.10 1.40
N MET A 1003 -23.06 3.33 1.47
CA MET A 1003 -24.12 3.78 0.57
C MET A 1003 -23.65 3.85 -0.88
N LEU A 1004 -22.48 4.46 -1.14
CA LEU A 1004 -21.85 4.49 -2.46
C LEU A 1004 -21.64 3.08 -3.03
N PHE A 1005 -21.11 2.17 -2.22
CA PHE A 1005 -20.89 0.79 -2.64
C PHE A 1005 -22.20 0.07 -2.98
N ARG A 1006 -23.24 0.22 -2.15
CA ARG A 1006 -24.56 -0.38 -2.43
C ARG A 1006 -25.18 0.17 -3.71
N GLN A 1007 -25.03 1.47 -3.97
CA GLN A 1007 -25.51 2.10 -5.20
C GLN A 1007 -24.76 1.57 -6.41
N MET A 1008 -23.43 1.48 -6.33
CA MET A 1008 -22.59 0.91 -7.38
C MET A 1008 -22.95 -0.56 -7.66
N ASP A 1009 -23.07 -1.41 -6.64
CA ASP A 1009 -23.40 -2.84 -6.82
C ASP A 1009 -24.78 -3.04 -7.47
N SER A 1010 -25.78 -2.24 -7.05
CA SER A 1010 -27.12 -2.24 -7.67
C SER A 1010 -27.07 -1.77 -9.12
N ALA A 1011 -26.30 -0.72 -9.43
CA ALA A 1011 -26.12 -0.23 -10.79
C ALA A 1011 -25.45 -1.28 -11.70
N VAL A 1012 -24.43 -1.99 -11.19
CA VAL A 1012 -23.76 -3.07 -11.92
C VAL A 1012 -24.74 -4.20 -12.22
N ASN A 1013 -25.50 -4.68 -11.22
CA ASN A 1013 -26.50 -5.72 -11.43
C ASN A 1013 -27.54 -5.29 -12.49
N LYS A 1014 -27.99 -4.03 -12.44
CA LYS A 1014 -28.93 -3.46 -13.41
C LYS A 1014 -28.33 -3.43 -14.82
N ASP A 1015 -27.11 -2.93 -14.99
CA ASP A 1015 -26.44 -2.83 -16.29
C ASP A 1015 -26.18 -4.21 -16.91
N ILE A 1016 -25.77 -5.20 -16.10
CA ILE A 1016 -25.60 -6.60 -16.54
C ILE A 1016 -26.93 -7.17 -17.02
N VAL A 1017 -27.98 -7.10 -16.20
CA VAL A 1017 -29.30 -7.66 -16.53
C VAL A 1017 -29.88 -6.96 -17.76
N ASN A 1018 -29.75 -5.63 -17.83
CA ASN A 1018 -30.20 -4.83 -18.96
C ASN A 1018 -29.55 -5.30 -20.26
N PHE A 1019 -28.22 -5.35 -20.30
CA PHE A 1019 -27.49 -5.75 -21.50
C PHE A 1019 -27.82 -7.19 -21.89
N LEU A 1020 -27.76 -8.14 -20.95
CA LEU A 1020 -28.02 -9.56 -21.23
C LEU A 1020 -29.45 -9.80 -21.72
N SER A 1021 -30.42 -9.02 -21.24
CA SER A 1021 -31.82 -9.13 -21.67
C SER A 1021 -32.07 -8.55 -23.07
N HIS A 1022 -31.19 -7.69 -23.59
CA HIS A 1022 -31.34 -7.00 -24.88
C HIS A 1022 -30.31 -7.42 -25.93
N ALA A 1023 -29.23 -8.07 -25.53
CA ALA A 1023 -28.12 -8.46 -26.39
C ALA A 1023 -28.58 -9.24 -27.61
N GLY A 1024 -27.98 -8.89 -28.75
CA GLY A 1024 -28.10 -9.58 -30.03
C GLY A 1024 -26.83 -9.44 -30.86
N ILE A 1025 -26.71 -10.29 -31.89
CA ILE A 1025 -25.63 -10.17 -32.88
C ILE A 1025 -26.11 -9.21 -33.97
N PRO A 1026 -25.36 -8.14 -34.30
CA PRO A 1026 -25.71 -7.23 -35.39
C PRO A 1026 -25.85 -8.00 -36.70
N VAL A 1027 -27.03 -7.94 -37.33
CA VAL A 1027 -27.25 -8.46 -38.68
C VAL A 1027 -27.19 -7.28 -39.64
N GLU A 1028 -26.07 -7.06 -40.32
CA GLU A 1028 -26.01 -6.09 -41.42
C GLU A 1028 -26.84 -6.61 -42.60
N GLN A 1029 -28.04 -6.05 -42.76
CA GLN A 1029 -28.78 -6.11 -44.01
C GLN A 1029 -28.11 -5.10 -44.97
N ASP A 1030 -27.48 -5.59 -46.04
CA ASP A 1030 -26.96 -4.86 -47.23
C ASP A 1030 -25.50 -4.35 -47.30
N ALA A 1031 -24.57 -4.82 -46.46
CA ALA A 1031 -23.12 -4.65 -46.70
C ALA A 1031 -22.38 -6.00 -46.66
N PRO A 1032 -21.30 -6.20 -47.46
CA PRO A 1032 -20.47 -7.40 -47.32
C PRO A 1032 -19.83 -7.37 -45.93
N ALA A 1033 -20.24 -8.31 -45.08
CA ALA A 1033 -19.79 -8.41 -43.69
C ALA A 1033 -18.27 -8.20 -43.60
N PRO A 1034 -17.77 -7.32 -42.70
CA PRO A 1034 -16.36 -7.28 -42.38
C PRO A 1034 -15.92 -8.71 -42.01
N PRO A 1035 -14.80 -9.22 -42.53
CA PRO A 1035 -14.35 -10.56 -42.18
C PRO A 1035 -14.20 -10.63 -40.65
N MET A 1036 -14.98 -11.48 -39.99
CA MET A 1036 -14.77 -11.84 -38.58
C MET A 1036 -13.32 -12.32 -38.47
N PRO A 1037 -12.42 -11.57 -37.82
CA PRO A 1037 -11.01 -11.91 -37.85
C PRO A 1037 -10.81 -13.21 -37.08
N ALA A 1038 -10.25 -14.22 -37.74
CA ALA A 1038 -9.70 -15.37 -37.03
C ALA A 1038 -8.45 -14.91 -36.28
N MET A 1039 -8.56 -14.75 -34.96
CA MET A 1039 -7.42 -14.44 -34.09
C MET A 1039 -6.85 -15.73 -33.51
N GLN A 1040 -5.53 -15.91 -33.65
CA GLN A 1040 -4.82 -17.04 -33.04
C GLN A 1040 -4.65 -16.87 -31.52
N GLN A 1041 -4.72 -15.65 -30.98
CA GLN A 1041 -4.62 -15.38 -29.54
C GLN A 1041 -5.59 -14.27 -29.13
N PRO A 1042 -6.21 -14.35 -27.93
CA PRO A 1042 -7.02 -13.27 -27.38
C PRO A 1042 -6.22 -11.97 -27.24
N PRO A 1043 -6.84 -10.79 -27.42
CA PRO A 1043 -6.19 -9.53 -27.12
C PRO A 1043 -5.82 -9.49 -25.62
N LYS A 1044 -4.54 -9.27 -25.32
CA LYS A 1044 -4.04 -9.13 -23.95
C LYS A 1044 -4.54 -7.82 -23.33
N THR A 1045 -4.68 -7.78 -22.01
CA THR A 1045 -4.95 -6.55 -21.28
C THR A 1045 -3.82 -5.54 -21.53
N ASP A 1046 -4.15 -4.37 -22.08
CA ASP A 1046 -3.17 -3.31 -22.34
C ASP A 1046 -2.84 -2.56 -21.04
N MET A 1047 -1.72 -2.93 -20.44
CA MET A 1047 -1.21 -2.33 -19.21
C MET A 1047 -0.23 -1.17 -19.48
N SER A 1048 0.04 -0.83 -20.75
CA SER A 1048 1.10 0.13 -21.12
C SER A 1048 0.83 1.56 -20.66
N ARG A 1049 -0.45 1.92 -20.48
CA ARG A 1049 -0.90 3.24 -20.03
C ARG A 1049 -1.11 3.33 -18.52
N MET A 1050 -0.85 2.25 -17.79
CA MET A 1050 -0.99 2.22 -16.35
C MET A 1050 0.34 2.54 -15.68
N ARG A 1051 0.28 3.30 -14.58
CA ARG A 1051 1.43 3.69 -13.80
C ARG A 1051 1.27 3.20 -12.36
N ALA A 1052 2.23 2.40 -11.91
CA ALA A 1052 2.35 2.00 -10.51
C ALA A 1052 3.14 3.07 -9.75
N ASN A 1053 2.73 3.41 -8.53
CA ASN A 1053 3.48 4.35 -7.66
C ASN A 1053 4.80 3.77 -7.11
N LYS A 1054 5.32 2.68 -7.70
CA LYS A 1054 6.55 2.02 -7.30
C LYS A 1054 7.75 2.97 -7.35
N GLU A 1055 7.93 3.66 -8.47
CA GLU A 1055 9.06 4.59 -8.66
C GLU A 1055 9.04 5.69 -7.61
N ASP A 1056 7.85 6.18 -7.26
CA ASP A 1056 7.67 7.21 -6.26
C ASP A 1056 8.06 6.68 -4.86
N ILE A 1057 7.63 5.45 -4.52
CA ILE A 1057 7.97 4.75 -3.26
C ILE A 1057 9.49 4.52 -3.17
N ASP A 1058 10.09 3.96 -4.22
CA ASP A 1058 11.52 3.64 -4.27
C ASP A 1058 12.38 4.91 -4.19
N ALA A 1059 11.96 6.01 -4.84
CA ALA A 1059 12.70 7.27 -4.88
C ALA A 1059 12.71 8.02 -3.54
N ALA A 1060 11.60 8.00 -2.78
CA ALA A 1060 11.53 8.73 -1.50
C ALA A 1060 11.93 7.87 -0.29
N GLY A 1061 12.04 6.55 -0.45
CA GLY A 1061 12.49 5.63 0.62
C GLY A 1061 11.66 5.73 1.89
N SER A 1062 12.31 5.62 3.06
CA SER A 1062 11.65 5.71 4.37
C SER A 1062 10.98 7.06 4.66
N ASP A 1063 11.24 8.09 3.86
CA ASP A 1063 10.71 9.44 4.06
C ASP A 1063 9.46 9.70 3.20
N TYR A 1064 9.08 8.76 2.32
CA TYR A 1064 7.90 8.87 1.46
C TYR A 1064 6.65 9.29 2.22
N ALA A 1065 6.41 8.65 3.37
CA ALA A 1065 5.26 8.87 4.22
C ALA A 1065 5.34 10.15 5.09
N ALA A 1066 6.55 10.68 5.33
CA ALA A 1066 6.71 11.97 6.00
C ALA A 1066 6.31 13.13 5.07
N ASN A 1067 6.44 12.92 3.75
CA ASN A 1067 6.17 13.92 2.71
C ASN A 1067 4.88 13.65 1.92
N GLN A 1068 4.00 12.75 2.38
CA GLN A 1068 2.57 12.79 2.06
C GLN A 1068 1.88 13.80 3.02
N ASN A 1069 2.33 15.06 2.98
CA ASN A 1069 1.61 16.17 3.59
C ASN A 1069 0.41 16.63 2.74
N ASP A 1070 -0.32 15.68 2.15
CA ASP A 1070 -1.75 15.87 1.87
C ASP A 1070 -2.58 15.69 3.15
N TYR A 1071 -1.95 15.27 4.26
CA TYR A 1071 -2.53 15.38 5.59
C TYR A 1071 -2.26 16.76 6.18
N PHE A 1072 -3.09 17.73 5.83
CA PHE A 1072 -3.19 18.99 6.54
C PHE A 1072 -3.92 18.75 7.87
N ASP A 1073 -3.26 18.97 9.01
CA ASP A 1073 -3.91 19.03 10.33
C ASP A 1073 -4.30 20.50 10.62
N PRO A 1074 -5.58 20.90 10.52
CA PRO A 1074 -5.99 22.27 10.85
C PRO A 1074 -6.21 22.49 12.35
N SER A 1075 -5.90 21.51 13.21
CA SER A 1075 -6.12 21.65 14.65
C SER A 1075 -4.85 22.08 15.38
N GLU A 1076 -4.80 23.35 15.80
CA GLU A 1076 -4.30 23.59 17.16
C GLU A 1076 -5.19 22.76 18.08
N ALA A 1077 -4.70 21.60 18.50
CA ALA A 1077 -5.42 20.72 19.39
C ALA A 1077 -5.94 21.54 20.59
N PRO A 1078 -7.26 21.57 20.88
CA PRO A 1078 -7.67 21.88 22.24
C PRO A 1078 -6.91 20.87 23.11
N LYS A 1079 -6.15 21.38 24.09
CA LYS A 1079 -5.33 20.56 25.02
C LYS A 1079 -6.07 19.26 25.29
N ALA A 1080 -5.55 18.16 24.73
CA ALA A 1080 -6.12 16.86 24.97
C ALA A 1080 -6.20 16.68 26.49
N GLU A 1081 -7.41 16.55 27.02
CA GLU A 1081 -7.55 15.99 28.36
C GLU A 1081 -6.81 14.65 28.33
N PRO A 1082 -5.97 14.36 29.33
CA PRO A 1082 -5.22 13.11 29.36
C PRO A 1082 -6.19 11.96 29.12
N VAL A 1083 -5.82 11.05 28.21
CA VAL A 1083 -6.56 9.82 27.91
C VAL A 1083 -7.09 9.25 29.22
N LYS A 1084 -8.39 9.41 29.47
CA LYS A 1084 -9.06 8.71 30.54
C LYS A 1084 -9.08 7.26 30.09
N VAL A 1085 -8.07 6.52 30.55
CA VAL A 1085 -8.08 5.06 30.57
C VAL A 1085 -9.48 4.67 31.05
N GLY A 1086 -10.25 3.96 30.20
CA GLY A 1086 -11.56 3.46 30.59
C GLY A 1086 -11.46 2.77 31.97
N PRO A 1087 -12.51 2.82 32.81
CA PRO A 1087 -12.41 2.45 34.22
C PRO A 1087 -11.77 1.07 34.37
N LYS A 1088 -10.54 1.03 34.91
CA LYS A 1088 -9.90 -0.22 35.33
C LYS A 1088 -10.79 -0.83 36.40
N ILE A 1089 -11.33 -2.01 36.15
CA ILE A 1089 -12.13 -2.76 37.12
C ILE A 1089 -11.26 -3.04 38.33
N GLY A 1090 -11.58 -2.38 39.44
CA GLY A 1090 -10.89 -2.55 40.70
C GLY A 1090 -11.11 -3.96 41.23
N ARG A 1091 -10.12 -4.51 41.95
CA ARG A 1091 -10.21 -5.85 42.56
C ARG A 1091 -11.50 -6.11 43.37
N ASN A 1092 -12.11 -5.06 43.92
CA ASN A 1092 -13.31 -5.15 44.74
C ASN A 1092 -14.62 -4.82 43.99
N ASP A 1093 -14.54 -4.44 42.72
CA ASP A 1093 -15.72 -4.06 41.91
C ASP A 1093 -16.48 -5.31 41.44
N PRO A 1094 -17.78 -5.20 41.11
CA PRO A 1094 -18.54 -6.30 40.54
C PRO A 1094 -17.90 -6.81 39.25
N CYS A 1095 -17.78 -8.13 39.13
CA CYS A 1095 -17.20 -8.77 37.97
C CYS A 1095 -18.10 -8.56 36.73
N PRO A 1096 -17.55 -8.11 35.58
CA PRO A 1096 -18.34 -7.71 34.41
C PRO A 1096 -19.01 -8.89 33.69
N CYS A 1097 -18.68 -10.13 34.05
CA CYS A 1097 -19.34 -11.32 33.54
C CYS A 1097 -20.73 -11.58 34.16
N GLY A 1098 -21.25 -10.65 34.98
CA GLY A 1098 -22.58 -10.75 35.59
C GLY A 1098 -22.69 -11.77 36.74
N SER A 1099 -21.58 -12.30 37.25
CA SER A 1099 -21.60 -13.39 38.26
C SER A 1099 -21.98 -12.94 39.68
N GLY A 1100 -22.27 -11.65 39.90
CA GLY A 1100 -22.57 -11.07 41.23
C GLY A 1100 -21.42 -11.07 42.24
N LYS A 1101 -20.22 -11.53 41.85
CA LYS A 1101 -19.01 -11.62 42.71
C LYS A 1101 -18.07 -10.45 42.44
N LYS A 1102 -17.21 -10.11 43.42
CA LYS A 1102 -16.12 -9.13 43.23
C LYS A 1102 -15.09 -9.67 42.23
N TYR A 1103 -14.49 -8.80 41.42
CA TYR A 1103 -13.56 -9.16 40.34
C TYR A 1103 -12.43 -10.08 40.84
N LYS A 1104 -11.82 -9.80 42.01
CA LYS A 1104 -10.77 -10.64 42.63
C LYS A 1104 -11.21 -12.07 43.02
N GLN A 1105 -12.50 -12.34 43.06
CA GLN A 1105 -13.07 -13.65 43.39
C GLN A 1105 -13.69 -14.35 42.17
N CYS A 1106 -13.50 -13.76 40.98
CA CYS A 1106 -13.97 -14.28 39.70
C CYS A 1106 -12.86 -14.13 38.65
N HIS A 1107 -13.04 -13.35 37.58
CA HIS A 1107 -12.04 -13.21 36.50
C HIS A 1107 -10.70 -12.60 36.93
N GLY A 1108 -10.65 -11.90 38.07
CA GLY A 1108 -9.44 -11.41 38.70
C GLY A 1108 -8.88 -12.31 39.80
N ARG A 1109 -9.31 -13.57 39.89
CA ARG A 1109 -8.79 -14.52 40.89
C ARG A 1109 -7.38 -15.01 40.55
N ASP A 1110 -7.07 -15.07 39.26
CA ASP A 1110 -5.78 -15.54 38.72
C ASP A 1110 -4.98 -14.41 38.05
N LEU A 1111 -5.40 -13.15 38.27
CA LEU A 1111 -4.71 -11.89 37.93
C LEU A 1111 -4.18 -11.21 39.21
#